data_AF-A0A0R1E5S1-F1
#
_entry.id   AF-A0A0R1E5S1-F1
#
_cell.length_a   1.000
_cell.length_b   1.000
_cell.length_c   1.000
_cell.angle_alpha   90.00
_cell.angle_beta   90.00
_cell.angle_gamma   90.00
#
_symmetry.space_group_name_H-M   'P 1'
#
loop_
_entity.id
_entity.type
_entity.pdbx_description
1 polymer ?
#
loop_
_entity_poly.entity_id
_entity_poly.type
_entity_poly.pdbx_seq_one_letter_code
_entity_poly.pdbx_strand_id
1 'polypeptide(L)'
;MRCSLHKDCAAPTQENFRQQMRFQIVISLLLLLFCCGESVAADAADQLRFSTTECKIKEPIYGSTFDFSGLHSDLGHVVKSVSNGNDQFEFNICGNLSKTCNGESNVAACLKKQGKEHVLGGQHELFYNHGNMYLKYKSGAKCDNGTAEIPNYQLHVRLTCDYTLDAQPIHITPYADDACSFYISYRTPLACLSIPDGLQSNSCRVGDTKSNGTFDLMPLSDSNYHTSNRQGAFFVINVCKPVLYGENSMCPAGSSVCLFNNKATNPKERFINFGNVQTHPVVENGQLLLRHESPTPCAKNSSVNYTSVIYFSCDKFIRNAHPEFAGLGADSCTYQFNFVTPLACNDLKPCTAFTSTNELLDLSSLSSKPAHTLLKDGKNYTIAVCAHAGAPCQENGGACYEQNSTTISLGNSNSQLRFNQTGSLYLLYEDGAECSTATGMRRWSTKIEFVCANNATKDNGVSTAGGSDSLKIIEDSNCQLLIQYQTPLACREPIRCKATTYVDHTTDGLGSSGDELIDLTPLISASDNYEARVELPASMEHLVPKTTKFFLNVCRPLVPKYQLGCAGGSAACMAKVTAAGAPEEERSMGFPLVSLTQRNRTFAELVYLKGDPCPSDNNTELSTHILFNCDMRTGRGQPVLRSIEDCAYRFEWATNVFCPPHECTFSADTCDLVHDELGRRFNFKSAPFTKDGKIEIDYNATKMSVNICGEHRKAMTDYSQALVNIFFTHASPNCGREGTMNVQIRLICSNQTESSSTISSDQQCNLLYVQRTPSICEFLSLGATQQDLVSNGSTSSSTSSTTSTTTSSPTTRASPAAILGAILSVTFCVTCLGLLAFSPARRQRVRRLFRRSNSAVRYSRVQSNEEANLLLEPNGEFTESDDDMLL
;
A
#
# COMPACT_ATOMS: atom_id res chain seq x y z
N MET A 1 -10.68 -64.84 37.08
CA MET A 1 -11.62 -65.76 37.74
C MET A 1 -13.03 -65.51 37.23
N ARG A 2 -13.54 -66.39 36.35
CA ARG A 2 -14.92 -66.91 36.26
C ARG A 2 -15.14 -67.48 34.85
N CYS A 3 -15.38 -68.78 34.82
CA CYS A 3 -15.66 -69.60 33.64
C CYS A 3 -17.14 -69.50 33.23
N SER A 4 -17.42 -69.80 31.95
CA SER A 4 -18.62 -70.52 31.46
C SER A 4 -18.49 -70.69 29.93
N LEU A 5 -17.94 -71.78 29.37
CA LEU A 5 -18.59 -73.06 28.98
C LEU A 5 -19.78 -72.95 28.02
N HIS A 6 -19.58 -73.27 26.72
CA HIS A 6 -20.08 -74.46 25.99
C HIS A 6 -19.79 -74.33 24.47
N LYS A 7 -18.91 -75.17 23.88
CA LYS A 7 -19.19 -76.32 22.99
C LYS A 7 -20.03 -76.02 21.74
N ASP A 8 -19.45 -76.15 20.54
CA ASP A 8 -19.52 -77.40 19.76
C ASP A 8 -18.60 -77.40 18.52
N CYS A 9 -18.29 -78.62 18.08
CA CYS A 9 -17.22 -79.06 17.20
C CYS A 9 -17.37 -78.70 15.70
N ALA A 10 -16.23 -78.58 15.00
CA ALA A 10 -15.88 -79.39 13.80
C ALA A 10 -14.49 -79.01 13.25
N ALA A 11 -13.69 -80.01 12.90
CA ALA A 11 -12.37 -79.85 12.28
C ALA A 11 -12.45 -79.56 10.78
N PRO A 12 -11.46 -78.86 10.21
CA PRO A 12 -11.06 -79.11 8.82
C PRO A 12 -9.54 -79.26 8.63
N THR A 13 -9.19 -80.41 8.05
CA THR A 13 -8.35 -80.65 6.87
C THR A 13 -7.15 -79.74 6.51
N GLN A 14 -6.15 -80.46 6.00
CA GLN A 14 -4.80 -80.11 5.56
C GLN A 14 -4.74 -79.13 4.36
N GLU A 15 -5.42 -77.98 4.44
CA GLU A 15 -5.21 -76.81 3.56
C GLU A 15 -4.57 -75.63 4.31
N ASN A 16 -4.59 -75.63 5.65
CA ASN A 16 -4.11 -74.52 6.46
C ASN A 16 -2.57 -74.37 6.53
N PHE A 17 -1.80 -75.41 6.21
CA PHE A 17 -0.33 -75.34 6.33
C PHE A 17 0.34 -74.64 5.13
N ARG A 18 -0.24 -74.74 3.92
CA ARG A 18 0.25 -74.03 2.73
C ARG A 18 -0.23 -72.58 2.69
N GLN A 19 -1.38 -72.29 3.31
CA GLN A 19 -1.89 -70.94 3.47
C GLN A 19 -1.13 -70.19 4.57
N GLN A 20 -0.77 -70.82 5.69
CA GLN A 20 0.03 -70.20 6.76
C GLN A 20 1.45 -69.82 6.33
N MET A 21 2.11 -70.63 5.48
CA MET A 21 3.47 -70.30 5.01
C MET A 21 3.47 -69.15 3.98
N ARG A 22 2.43 -69.06 3.13
CA ARG A 22 2.21 -67.90 2.25
C ARG A 22 1.79 -66.65 3.04
N PHE A 23 0.99 -66.81 4.09
CA PHE A 23 0.60 -65.70 4.97
C PHE A 23 1.77 -65.15 5.77
N GLN A 24 2.70 -65.99 6.24
CA GLN A 24 3.90 -65.53 6.94
C GLN A 24 4.93 -64.86 6.03
N ILE A 25 5.10 -65.31 4.78
CA ILE A 25 5.97 -64.62 3.81
C ILE A 25 5.36 -63.28 3.39
N VAL A 26 4.04 -63.22 3.20
CA VAL A 26 3.32 -61.97 2.89
C VAL A 26 3.34 -61.01 4.09
N ILE A 27 3.18 -61.51 5.32
CA ILE A 27 3.28 -60.68 6.53
C ILE A 27 4.72 -60.21 6.78
N SER A 28 5.74 -61.02 6.49
CA SER A 28 7.15 -60.58 6.59
C SER A 28 7.53 -59.59 5.48
N LEU A 29 6.99 -59.73 4.25
CA LEU A 29 7.15 -58.71 3.21
C LEU A 29 6.35 -57.43 3.51
N LEU A 30 5.15 -57.54 4.11
CA LEU A 30 4.38 -56.38 4.57
C LEU A 30 5.05 -55.71 5.78
N LEU A 31 5.68 -56.45 6.69
CA LEU A 31 6.44 -55.90 7.82
C LEU A 31 7.76 -55.26 7.37
N LEU A 32 8.43 -55.79 6.35
CA LEU A 32 9.57 -55.13 5.71
C LEU A 32 9.16 -53.88 4.91
N LEU A 33 7.96 -53.88 4.29
CA LEU A 33 7.37 -52.70 3.67
C LEU A 33 6.84 -51.67 4.69
N PHE A 34 6.44 -52.10 5.88
CA PHE A 34 6.05 -51.19 6.98
C PHE A 34 7.27 -50.66 7.75
N CYS A 35 8.37 -51.42 7.86
CA CYS A 35 9.62 -50.93 8.44
C CYS A 35 10.47 -50.08 7.47
N CYS A 36 10.18 -50.10 6.16
CA CYS A 36 10.70 -49.12 5.18
C CYS A 36 9.62 -48.13 4.70
N GLY A 37 8.41 -48.16 5.28
CA GLY A 37 7.26 -47.36 4.87
C GLY A 37 6.83 -46.28 5.87
N GLU A 38 7.40 -46.27 7.07
CA GLU A 38 7.11 -45.26 8.09
C GLU A 38 8.39 -44.58 8.58
N SER A 39 9.03 -43.85 7.67
CA SER A 39 9.91 -42.73 8.00
C SER A 39 9.98 -41.65 6.91
N VAL A 40 8.94 -41.52 6.06
CA VAL A 40 8.84 -40.45 5.05
C VAL A 40 7.60 -39.56 5.24
N ALA A 41 6.91 -39.68 6.37
CA ALA A 41 5.81 -38.77 6.76
C ALA A 41 6.15 -37.94 8.01
N ALA A 42 7.44 -37.67 8.21
CA ALA A 42 7.92 -36.59 9.05
C ALA A 42 8.53 -35.55 8.09
N ASP A 43 7.92 -34.36 8.06
CA ASP A 43 8.35 -33.19 7.30
C ASP A 43 8.69 -33.45 5.82
N ALA A 44 7.65 -33.45 4.97
CA ALA A 44 7.82 -32.69 3.73
C ALA A 44 8.03 -31.24 4.19
N ALA A 45 9.28 -30.87 4.48
CA ALA A 45 9.67 -29.50 4.72
C ALA A 45 8.98 -28.68 3.63
N ASP A 46 8.17 -27.71 4.05
CA ASP A 46 7.52 -26.78 3.16
C ASP A 46 8.58 -26.26 2.19
N GLN A 47 8.58 -26.75 0.95
CA GLN A 47 9.68 -26.50 -0.01
C GLN A 47 9.83 -25.01 -0.31
N LEU A 48 8.82 -24.21 0.08
CA LEU A 48 8.79 -22.76 0.00
C LEU A 48 9.41 -22.08 1.23
N ARG A 49 9.99 -22.83 2.17
CA ARG A 49 10.64 -22.33 3.38
C ARG A 49 12.02 -22.95 3.53
N PHE A 50 13.06 -22.15 3.30
CA PHE A 50 14.44 -22.56 3.50
C PHE A 50 15.32 -21.35 3.75
N SER A 51 16.56 -21.59 4.14
CA SER A 51 17.56 -20.55 4.34
C SER A 51 18.91 -20.98 3.79
N THR A 52 19.76 -20.00 3.53
CA THR A 52 21.10 -20.21 3.01
C THR A 52 22.04 -19.14 3.56
N THR A 53 23.30 -19.52 3.75
CA THR A 53 24.39 -18.59 4.08
C THR A 53 24.99 -17.96 2.82
N GLU A 54 24.65 -18.47 1.64
CA GLU A 54 25.01 -17.84 0.38
C GLU A 54 24.18 -16.57 0.16
N CYS A 55 24.75 -15.61 -0.56
CA CYS A 55 24.04 -14.39 -0.96
C CYS A 55 23.08 -14.62 -2.15
N LYS A 56 22.75 -15.87 -2.45
CA LYS A 56 21.94 -16.26 -3.61
C LYS A 56 20.85 -17.22 -3.17
N ILE A 57 19.63 -17.01 -3.67
CA ILE A 57 18.52 -17.94 -3.52
C ILE A 57 18.09 -18.41 -4.90
N LYS A 58 17.89 -19.72 -5.05
CA LYS A 58 17.14 -20.28 -6.18
C LYS A 58 15.72 -20.60 -5.73
N GLU A 59 14.73 -19.92 -6.29
CA GLU A 59 13.33 -20.17 -5.91
C GLU A 59 12.86 -21.55 -6.42
N PRO A 60 12.06 -22.28 -5.63
CA PRO A 60 11.82 -23.71 -5.81
C PRO A 60 10.74 -24.04 -6.86
N ILE A 61 9.92 -23.09 -7.30
CA ILE A 61 8.76 -23.34 -8.17
C ILE A 61 9.18 -23.40 -9.64
N TYR A 62 9.87 -22.37 -10.14
CA TYR A 62 10.30 -22.26 -11.55
C TYR A 62 11.82 -22.28 -11.72
N GLY A 63 12.59 -22.23 -10.63
CA GLY A 63 14.04 -22.32 -10.61
C GLY A 63 14.77 -21.01 -10.91
N SER A 64 14.11 -19.85 -10.79
CA SER A 64 14.79 -18.54 -10.93
C SER A 64 15.77 -18.28 -9.79
N THR A 65 16.89 -17.60 -10.07
CA THR A 65 17.90 -17.29 -9.07
C THR A 65 17.94 -15.79 -8.80
N PHE A 66 17.88 -15.42 -7.52
CA PHE A 66 18.10 -14.07 -7.01
C PHE A 66 19.50 -13.98 -6.41
N ASP A 67 20.28 -12.99 -6.84
CA ASP A 67 21.66 -12.78 -6.39
C ASP A 67 21.78 -11.38 -5.78
N PHE A 68 21.98 -11.35 -4.46
CA PHE A 68 22.02 -10.10 -3.70
C PHE A 68 23.45 -9.59 -3.47
N SER A 69 24.45 -10.23 -4.06
CA SER A 69 25.86 -9.88 -3.83
C SER A 69 26.16 -8.44 -4.28
N GLY A 70 25.46 -7.94 -5.29
CA GLY A 70 25.54 -6.56 -5.75
C GLY A 70 24.99 -5.51 -4.77
N LEU A 71 24.35 -5.92 -3.65
CA LEU A 71 23.92 -5.00 -2.59
C LEU A 71 24.99 -4.79 -1.51
N HIS A 72 26.11 -5.51 -1.57
CA HIS A 72 27.22 -5.28 -0.67
C HIS A 72 27.80 -3.86 -0.86
N SER A 73 28.09 -3.17 0.24
CA SER A 73 28.66 -1.82 0.24
C SER A 73 29.91 -1.78 1.09
N ASP A 74 31.03 -1.26 0.56
CA ASP A 74 32.28 -1.11 1.32
C ASP A 74 32.11 -0.17 2.53
N LEU A 75 31.16 0.76 2.45
CA LEU A 75 30.83 1.71 3.51
C LEU A 75 29.67 1.23 4.41
N GLY A 76 29.06 0.08 4.09
CA GLY A 76 27.80 -0.35 4.68
C GLY A 76 26.61 0.50 4.23
N HIS A 77 25.42 0.14 4.72
CA HIS A 77 24.17 0.86 4.58
C HIS A 77 23.83 1.53 5.90
N VAL A 78 23.33 2.77 5.84
CA VAL A 78 22.93 3.52 7.02
C VAL A 78 21.48 3.95 6.89
N VAL A 79 20.66 3.63 7.88
CA VAL A 79 19.29 4.14 8.02
C VAL A 79 19.10 4.72 9.41
N LYS A 80 18.38 5.84 9.51
CA LYS A 80 18.08 6.51 10.78
C LYS A 80 16.60 6.41 11.11
N SER A 81 16.27 6.10 12.37
CA SER A 81 14.91 6.13 12.87
C SER A 81 14.52 7.56 13.25
N VAL A 82 13.52 8.13 12.57
CA VAL A 82 13.03 9.48 12.88
C VAL A 82 12.15 9.48 14.14
N SER A 83 11.54 8.35 14.48
CA SER A 83 10.63 8.19 15.62
C SER A 83 11.32 7.96 16.96
N ASN A 84 12.52 7.39 16.98
CA ASN A 84 13.20 6.97 18.20
C ASN A 84 14.54 7.71 18.35
N GLY A 85 14.48 9.04 18.52
CA GLY A 85 15.66 9.85 18.89
C GLY A 85 16.82 9.83 17.89
N ASN A 86 16.56 9.62 16.59
CA ASN A 86 17.58 9.45 15.54
C ASN A 86 18.50 8.23 15.74
N ASP A 87 18.01 7.14 16.35
CA ASP A 87 18.70 5.85 16.35
C ASP A 87 19.22 5.51 14.95
N GLN A 88 20.50 5.13 14.87
CA GLN A 88 21.16 4.88 13.60
C GLN A 88 21.51 3.40 13.46
N PHE A 89 21.00 2.78 12.40
CA PHE A 89 21.30 1.40 12.03
C PHE A 89 22.34 1.42 10.92
N GLU A 90 23.46 0.75 11.14
CA GLU A 90 24.51 0.54 10.15
C GLU A 90 24.60 -0.96 9.89
N PHE A 91 24.42 -1.41 8.65
CA PHE A 91 24.43 -2.84 8.32
C PHE A 91 24.92 -3.07 6.89
N ASN A 92 25.43 -4.26 6.60
CA ASN A 92 25.81 -4.61 5.24
C ASN A 92 25.02 -5.80 4.72
N ILE A 93 24.73 -5.83 3.42
CA ILE A 93 24.12 -6.99 2.79
C ILE A 93 25.24 -7.96 2.41
N CYS A 94 25.04 -9.21 2.79
CA CYS A 94 25.94 -10.31 2.41
C CYS A 94 27.42 -10.14 2.78
N GLY A 95 27.70 -9.45 3.87
CA GLY A 95 29.06 -9.25 4.34
C GLY A 95 29.10 -8.48 5.64
N ASN A 96 30.32 -8.16 6.06
CA ASN A 96 30.56 -7.42 7.30
C ASN A 96 30.66 -5.91 7.03
N LEU A 97 30.53 -5.12 8.08
CA LEU A 97 30.85 -3.71 8.07
C LEU A 97 32.38 -3.53 8.04
N SER A 98 32.83 -2.44 7.41
CA SER A 98 34.24 -2.04 7.41
C SER A 98 34.67 -1.45 8.76
N LYS A 99 33.73 -0.91 9.54
CA LYS A 99 33.96 -0.34 10.87
C LYS A 99 33.63 -1.34 11.98
N THR A 100 34.25 -1.14 13.14
CA THR A 100 33.90 -1.87 14.36
C THR A 100 32.60 -1.33 14.95
N CYS A 101 31.90 -2.18 15.70
CA CYS A 101 30.69 -1.82 16.45
C CYS A 101 30.90 -2.17 17.91
N ASN A 102 30.85 -1.18 18.80
CA ASN A 102 31.14 -1.36 20.22
C ASN A 102 32.51 -2.05 20.48
N GLY A 103 33.51 -1.70 19.67
CA GLY A 103 34.86 -2.29 19.72
C GLY A 103 34.99 -3.70 19.09
N GLU A 104 33.89 -4.33 18.66
CA GLU A 104 33.92 -5.63 17.99
C GLU A 104 34.13 -5.47 16.47
N SER A 105 35.09 -6.21 15.92
CA SER A 105 35.31 -6.35 14.47
C SER A 105 34.50 -7.52 13.90
N ASN A 106 34.38 -7.60 12.57
CA ASN A 106 33.59 -8.63 11.88
C ASN A 106 32.09 -8.61 12.21
N VAL A 107 31.54 -7.43 12.46
CA VAL A 107 30.11 -7.23 12.71
C VAL A 107 29.41 -6.95 11.39
N ALA A 108 28.23 -7.55 11.16
CA ALA A 108 27.45 -7.34 9.94
C ALA A 108 26.34 -6.28 10.11
N ALA A 109 25.91 -6.03 11.35
CA ALA A 109 24.93 -5.00 11.68
C ALA A 109 25.15 -4.41 13.08
N CYS A 110 24.98 -3.09 13.20
CA CYS A 110 25.20 -2.28 14.39
C CYS A 110 24.05 -1.29 14.59
N LEU A 111 23.64 -1.09 15.84
CA LEU A 111 22.70 -0.05 16.27
C LEU A 111 23.44 0.96 17.13
N LYS A 112 23.36 2.23 16.75
CA LYS A 112 23.75 3.34 17.61
C LYS A 112 22.48 3.96 18.22
N LYS A 113 22.27 3.71 19.51
CA LYS A 113 21.13 4.16 20.29
C LYS A 113 21.60 5.01 21.46
N GLN A 114 21.11 6.25 21.55
CA GLN A 114 21.50 7.21 22.60
C GLN A 114 23.03 7.38 22.76
N GLY A 115 23.77 7.34 21.64
CA GLY A 115 25.24 7.46 21.64
C GLY A 115 26.00 6.17 21.98
N LYS A 116 25.31 5.09 22.39
CA LYS A 116 25.90 3.78 22.65
C LYS A 116 25.72 2.85 21.45
N GLU A 117 26.74 2.05 21.15
CA GLU A 117 26.71 1.07 20.08
C GLU A 117 26.31 -0.33 20.61
N HIS A 118 25.46 -1.00 19.87
CA HIS A 118 24.95 -2.33 20.16
C HIS A 118 25.08 -3.21 18.91
N VAL A 119 25.76 -4.34 19.06
CA VAL A 119 25.88 -5.32 17.97
C VAL A 119 24.52 -5.97 17.70
N LEU A 120 24.01 -5.85 16.48
CA LEU A 120 22.76 -6.46 16.04
C LEU A 120 22.98 -7.86 15.43
N GLY A 121 24.19 -8.10 14.92
CA GLY A 121 24.61 -9.44 14.52
C GLY A 121 25.96 -9.47 13.81
N GLY A 122 26.74 -10.52 14.05
CA GLY A 122 28.03 -10.78 13.40
C GLY A 122 27.93 -11.62 12.13
N GLN A 123 26.82 -12.33 11.95
CA GLN A 123 26.57 -13.17 10.78
C GLN A 123 25.17 -12.90 10.24
N HIS A 124 24.98 -13.11 8.95
CA HIS A 124 23.70 -13.01 8.28
C HIS A 124 23.35 -14.36 7.68
N GLU A 125 22.06 -14.66 7.62
CA GLU A 125 21.53 -15.80 6.89
C GLU A 125 20.33 -15.32 6.08
N LEU A 126 20.29 -15.70 4.82
CA LEU A 126 19.27 -15.30 3.86
C LEU A 126 18.15 -16.34 3.86
N PHE A 127 16.94 -15.89 4.19
CA PHE A 127 15.74 -16.72 4.29
C PHE A 127 14.84 -16.51 3.08
N TYR A 128 14.27 -17.61 2.59
CA TYR A 128 13.16 -17.64 1.65
C TYR A 128 11.94 -18.23 2.34
N ASN A 129 10.81 -17.50 2.35
CA ASN A 129 9.54 -17.95 2.92
C ASN A 129 8.40 -17.53 1.99
N HIS A 130 7.86 -18.48 1.22
CA HIS A 130 6.72 -18.24 0.32
C HIS A 130 6.93 -17.05 -0.63
N GLY A 131 8.14 -16.82 -1.11
CA GLY A 131 8.45 -15.67 -1.98
C GLY A 131 8.96 -14.43 -1.23
N ASN A 132 8.76 -14.34 0.09
CA ASN A 132 9.45 -13.35 0.91
C ASN A 132 10.92 -13.73 1.05
N MET A 133 11.80 -12.78 0.73
CA MET A 133 13.24 -12.90 0.88
C MET A 133 13.70 -11.92 1.95
N TYR A 134 14.43 -12.39 2.96
CA TYR A 134 14.93 -11.52 4.01
C TYR A 134 16.21 -12.05 4.64
N LEU A 135 17.12 -11.15 5.01
CA LEU A 135 18.28 -11.48 5.83
C LEU A 135 17.91 -11.41 7.30
N LYS A 136 18.32 -12.42 8.06
CA LYS A 136 18.33 -12.39 9.52
C LYS A 136 19.78 -12.27 10.00
N TYR A 137 20.04 -11.23 10.78
CA TYR A 137 21.33 -11.03 11.42
C TYR A 137 21.31 -11.72 12.78
N LYS A 138 22.26 -12.64 12.97
CA LYS A 138 22.37 -13.53 14.13
C LYS A 138 23.55 -13.11 15.02
N SER A 139 23.53 -13.60 16.25
CA SER A 139 24.58 -13.36 17.24
C SER A 139 24.72 -11.89 17.63
N GLY A 140 23.59 -11.18 17.77
CA GLY A 140 23.58 -9.85 18.38
C GLY A 140 23.91 -9.90 19.87
N ALA A 141 24.29 -8.74 20.41
CA ALA A 141 24.52 -8.54 21.83
C ALA A 141 23.24 -8.81 22.64
N LYS A 142 23.42 -9.12 23.94
CA LYS A 142 22.29 -9.32 24.85
C LYS A 142 21.41 -8.06 24.86
N CYS A 143 20.11 -8.25 24.70
CA CYS A 143 19.16 -7.16 24.75
C CYS A 143 18.79 -6.86 26.21
N ASP A 144 18.75 -5.59 26.57
CA ASP A 144 18.45 -5.15 27.93
C ASP A 144 17.03 -5.59 28.35
N ASN A 145 16.08 -5.55 27.42
CA ASN A 145 14.68 -5.96 27.59
C ASN A 145 14.37 -7.31 26.92
N GLY A 146 15.39 -8.15 26.72
CA GLY A 146 15.23 -9.45 26.05
C GLY A 146 14.29 -10.40 26.80
N THR A 147 13.47 -11.14 26.05
CA THR A 147 12.65 -12.22 26.59
C THR A 147 13.37 -13.57 26.49
N ALA A 148 12.79 -14.64 27.05
CA ALA A 148 13.34 -15.98 26.88
C ALA A 148 13.38 -16.44 25.42
N GLU A 149 12.47 -15.93 24.57
CA GLU A 149 12.38 -16.25 23.15
C GLU A 149 13.29 -15.35 22.29
N ILE A 150 13.47 -14.09 22.70
CA ILE A 150 14.31 -13.10 22.01
C ILE A 150 15.28 -12.46 23.04
N PRO A 151 16.32 -13.18 23.47
CA PRO A 151 17.23 -12.71 24.52
C PRO A 151 18.25 -11.66 24.05
N ASN A 152 18.48 -11.59 22.74
CA ASN A 152 19.51 -10.76 22.11
C ASN A 152 18.89 -9.82 21.08
N TYR A 153 19.58 -8.73 20.77
CA TYR A 153 19.22 -7.87 19.66
C TYR A 153 19.26 -8.64 18.32
N GLN A 154 18.29 -8.40 17.45
CA GLN A 154 18.18 -9.05 16.13
C GLN A 154 17.76 -8.02 15.09
N LEU A 155 18.41 -8.05 13.92
CA LEU A 155 18.01 -7.28 12.76
C LEU A 155 17.46 -8.20 11.66
N HIS A 156 16.36 -7.78 11.05
CA HIS A 156 15.76 -8.41 9.89
C HIS A 156 15.71 -7.41 8.73
N VAL A 157 16.30 -7.76 7.59
CA VAL A 157 16.28 -6.92 6.38
C VAL A 157 15.51 -7.65 5.29
N ARG A 158 14.27 -7.21 5.01
CA ARG A 158 13.40 -7.75 3.97
C ARG A 158 13.77 -7.17 2.61
N LEU A 159 14.10 -8.02 1.66
CA LEU A 159 14.43 -7.66 0.28
C LEU A 159 13.15 -7.75 -0.55
N THR A 160 12.70 -6.64 -1.12
CA THR A 160 11.45 -6.56 -1.87
C THR A 160 11.71 -6.14 -3.31
N CYS A 161 11.05 -6.79 -4.27
CA CYS A 161 11.17 -6.44 -5.69
C CYS A 161 10.71 -5.00 -5.93
N ASP A 162 11.59 -4.22 -6.52
CA ASP A 162 11.27 -2.94 -7.13
C ASP A 162 12.14 -2.75 -8.38
N TYR A 163 11.51 -2.62 -9.55
CA TYR A 163 12.23 -2.38 -10.80
C TYR A 163 12.74 -0.93 -10.93
N THR A 164 12.28 -0.03 -10.07
CA THR A 164 12.70 1.36 -10.05
C THR A 164 13.82 1.58 -9.04
N LEU A 165 14.79 2.42 -9.39
CA LEU A 165 15.84 2.83 -8.47
C LEU A 165 15.34 4.02 -7.66
N ASP A 166 14.66 3.72 -6.55
CA ASP A 166 14.20 4.72 -5.58
C ASP A 166 15.37 5.52 -4.98
N ALA A 167 15.18 6.82 -4.73
CA ALA A 167 16.18 7.67 -4.07
C ALA A 167 16.41 7.29 -2.59
N GLN A 168 15.42 6.64 -1.95
CA GLN A 168 15.51 6.08 -0.60
C GLN A 168 14.90 4.67 -0.59
N PRO A 169 15.66 3.65 -1.01
CA PRO A 169 15.14 2.29 -1.16
C PRO A 169 15.02 1.54 0.19
N ILE A 170 15.56 2.11 1.27
CA ILE A 170 15.65 1.48 2.59
C ILE A 170 14.71 2.20 3.56
N HIS A 171 13.78 1.46 4.14
CA HIS A 171 12.83 1.96 5.11
C HIS A 171 12.85 1.12 6.38
N ILE A 172 12.97 1.75 7.54
CA ILE A 172 12.86 1.08 8.83
C ILE A 172 11.40 1.04 9.28
N THR A 173 10.97 -0.12 9.79
CA THR A 173 9.66 -0.29 10.41
C THR A 173 9.71 0.30 11.82
N PRO A 174 8.76 1.15 12.23
CA PRO A 174 8.71 1.68 13.58
C PRO A 174 8.70 0.57 14.64
N TYR A 175 9.36 0.81 15.75
CA TYR A 175 9.55 -0.14 16.85
C TYR A 175 9.42 0.57 18.20
N ALA A 176 9.01 -0.19 19.23
CA ALA A 176 8.92 0.31 20.59
C ALA A 176 10.32 0.52 21.20
N ASP A 177 10.46 1.43 22.15
CA ASP A 177 11.77 1.76 22.74
C ASP A 177 12.43 0.57 23.47
N ASP A 178 11.65 -0.41 23.89
CA ASP A 178 12.10 -1.66 24.51
C ASP A 178 12.29 -2.81 23.52
N ALA A 179 12.17 -2.56 22.21
CA ALA A 179 12.27 -3.60 21.19
C ALA A 179 13.68 -4.20 21.09
N CYS A 180 13.72 -5.53 20.96
CA CYS A 180 14.94 -6.30 20.70
C CYS A 180 15.03 -6.81 19.25
N SER A 181 13.99 -6.62 18.44
CA SER A 181 13.95 -7.03 17.05
C SER A 181 13.57 -5.86 16.16
N PHE A 182 14.37 -5.64 15.12
CA PHE A 182 14.21 -4.52 14.21
C PHE A 182 14.00 -5.03 12.79
N TYR A 183 13.14 -4.34 12.03
CA TYR A 183 12.76 -4.74 10.69
C TYR A 183 13.00 -3.59 9.71
N ILE A 184 13.81 -3.84 8.70
CA ILE A 184 14.13 -2.91 7.62
C ILE A 184 13.62 -3.52 6.31
N SER A 185 12.94 -2.74 5.48
CA SER A 185 12.60 -3.10 4.11
C SER A 185 13.61 -2.45 3.16
N TYR A 186 14.21 -3.23 2.27
CA TYR A 186 15.11 -2.77 1.22
C TYR A 186 14.52 -3.16 -0.14
N ARG A 187 14.06 -2.16 -0.88
CA ARG A 187 13.57 -2.27 -2.25
C ARG A 187 14.71 -2.31 -3.25
N THR A 188 14.70 -3.28 -4.16
CA THR A 188 15.80 -3.45 -5.10
C THR A 188 15.38 -4.25 -6.34
N PRO A 189 15.94 -3.93 -7.53
CA PRO A 189 15.71 -4.72 -8.73
C PRO A 189 16.34 -6.12 -8.64
N LEU A 190 17.30 -6.34 -7.75
CA LEU A 190 17.90 -7.67 -7.53
C LEU A 190 16.94 -8.65 -6.85
N ALA A 191 15.85 -8.15 -6.24
CA ALA A 191 14.77 -8.96 -5.71
C ALA A 191 13.68 -9.25 -6.76
N CYS A 192 13.84 -8.75 -7.99
CA CYS A 192 12.89 -8.95 -9.08
C CYS A 192 13.35 -10.04 -10.05
N LEU A 193 12.38 -10.67 -10.73
CA LEU A 193 12.67 -11.49 -11.91
C LEU A 193 13.08 -10.59 -13.08
N SER A 194 14.01 -11.04 -13.93
CA SER A 194 14.50 -10.22 -15.05
C SER A 194 13.38 -9.79 -16.01
N ILE A 195 13.43 -8.54 -16.45
CA ILE A 195 12.58 -8.04 -17.53
C ILE A 195 13.10 -8.64 -18.85
N PRO A 196 12.26 -9.26 -19.69
CA PRO A 196 12.68 -9.76 -21.00
C PRO A 196 13.38 -8.67 -21.84
N ASP A 197 14.49 -9.00 -22.50
CA ASP A 197 15.36 -8.01 -23.17
C ASP A 197 14.62 -7.11 -24.17
N GLY A 198 13.68 -7.69 -24.93
CA GLY A 198 12.84 -6.95 -25.89
C GLY A 198 11.91 -5.91 -25.28
N LEU A 199 11.80 -5.86 -23.94
CA LEU A 199 10.90 -4.98 -23.18
C LEU A 199 11.65 -3.97 -22.30
N GLN A 200 12.98 -3.93 -22.34
CA GLN A 200 13.78 -3.00 -21.52
C GLN A 200 13.68 -1.53 -21.97
N SER A 201 13.41 -1.29 -23.27
CA SER A 201 13.22 0.06 -23.86
C SER A 201 11.79 0.62 -23.66
N ASN A 202 11.08 0.19 -22.61
CA ASN A 202 9.66 0.47 -22.41
C ASN A 202 9.38 1.98 -22.23
N SER A 203 8.45 2.52 -23.03
CA SER A 203 7.88 3.86 -22.82
C SER A 203 6.49 3.83 -22.18
N CYS A 204 5.80 2.68 -22.14
CA CYS A 204 4.46 2.42 -21.62
C CYS A 204 3.46 3.53 -21.99
N ARG A 205 3.54 3.93 -23.26
CA ARG A 205 2.92 5.13 -23.78
C ARG A 205 2.21 4.89 -25.09
N VAL A 206 1.13 5.63 -25.30
CA VAL A 206 0.43 5.66 -26.58
C VAL A 206 -0.22 7.02 -26.81
N GLY A 207 -0.10 7.53 -28.03
CA GLY A 207 -0.77 8.75 -28.45
C GLY A 207 -2.29 8.56 -28.50
N ASP A 208 -3.02 9.58 -28.11
CA ASP A 208 -4.47 9.57 -28.21
C ASP A 208 -4.90 9.88 -29.64
N THR A 209 -5.85 9.10 -30.13
CA THR A 209 -6.42 9.30 -31.47
C THR A 209 -7.41 10.47 -31.52
N LYS A 210 -7.94 10.92 -30.38
CA LYS A 210 -8.94 11.99 -30.29
C LYS A 210 -8.37 13.34 -29.87
N SER A 211 -7.24 13.35 -29.17
CA SER A 211 -6.55 14.55 -28.70
C SER A 211 -5.07 14.50 -29.09
N ASN A 212 -4.37 15.64 -29.10
CA ASN A 212 -2.91 15.66 -29.31
C ASN A 212 -2.13 15.25 -28.03
N GLY A 213 -2.76 14.49 -27.13
CA GLY A 213 -2.23 14.02 -25.86
C GLY A 213 -1.58 12.64 -25.97
N THR A 214 -0.81 12.26 -24.96
CA THR A 214 -0.21 10.93 -24.84
C THR A 214 -0.59 10.35 -23.48
N PHE A 215 -1.13 9.12 -23.47
CA PHE A 215 -1.32 8.36 -22.24
C PHE A 215 0.00 7.75 -21.79
N ASP A 216 0.34 7.89 -20.51
CA ASP A 216 1.53 7.30 -19.88
C ASP A 216 1.11 6.44 -18.69
N LEU A 217 1.16 5.12 -18.89
CA LEU A 217 0.75 4.13 -17.88
C LEU A 217 1.93 3.57 -17.08
N MET A 218 3.16 4.03 -17.35
CA MET A 218 4.37 3.59 -16.65
C MET A 218 4.26 3.69 -15.12
N PRO A 219 3.63 4.74 -14.54
CA PRO A 219 3.48 4.85 -13.09
C PRO A 219 2.70 3.67 -12.49
N LEU A 220 1.78 3.05 -13.22
CA LEU A 220 1.03 1.89 -12.69
C LEU A 220 1.92 0.66 -12.45
N SER A 221 3.16 0.63 -12.94
CA SER A 221 4.08 -0.50 -12.79
C SER A 221 4.73 -0.65 -11.42
N ASP A 222 4.65 0.40 -10.59
CA ASP A 222 5.35 0.47 -9.29
C ASP A 222 4.70 -0.40 -8.21
N SER A 223 3.54 -1.00 -8.49
CA SER A 223 2.80 -1.82 -7.54
C SER A 223 2.08 -2.96 -8.23
N ASN A 224 1.94 -4.08 -7.53
CA ASN A 224 1.00 -5.13 -7.92
C ASN A 224 -0.41 -4.73 -7.49
N TYR A 225 -1.37 -5.03 -8.34
CA TYR A 225 -2.79 -4.90 -8.05
C TYR A 225 -3.40 -6.28 -7.90
N HIS A 226 -4.38 -6.39 -7.01
CA HIS A 226 -5.08 -7.63 -6.73
C HIS A 226 -6.55 -7.46 -7.06
N THR A 227 -7.14 -8.44 -7.73
CA THR A 227 -8.57 -8.49 -8.00
C THR A 227 -9.06 -9.93 -7.96
N SER A 228 -10.37 -10.15 -7.84
CA SER A 228 -10.94 -11.49 -7.83
C SER A 228 -12.01 -11.66 -8.90
N ASN A 229 -12.14 -12.87 -9.43
CA ASN A 229 -13.30 -13.20 -10.23
C ASN A 229 -14.55 -13.43 -9.36
N ARG A 230 -15.67 -13.67 -10.04
CA ARG A 230 -16.97 -13.92 -9.41
C ARG A 230 -17.00 -15.24 -8.59
N GLN A 231 -15.99 -16.10 -8.72
CA GLN A 231 -15.86 -17.40 -8.04
C GLN A 231 -14.82 -17.39 -6.91
N GLY A 232 -14.19 -16.25 -6.62
CA GLY A 232 -13.20 -16.10 -5.55
C GLY A 232 -11.79 -16.58 -5.91
N ALA A 233 -11.47 -16.71 -7.20
CA ALA A 233 -10.09 -16.88 -7.66
C ALA A 233 -9.43 -15.50 -7.83
N PHE A 234 -8.18 -15.37 -7.41
CA PHE A 234 -7.48 -14.08 -7.34
C PHE A 234 -6.54 -13.89 -8.51
N PHE A 235 -6.40 -12.65 -8.96
CA PHE A 235 -5.45 -12.23 -9.98
C PHE A 235 -4.51 -11.21 -9.37
N VAL A 236 -3.21 -11.43 -9.57
CA VAL A 236 -2.15 -10.45 -9.36
C VAL A 236 -1.81 -9.84 -10.71
N ILE A 237 -1.92 -8.52 -10.81
CA ILE A 237 -1.78 -7.75 -12.04
C ILE A 237 -0.70 -6.70 -11.84
N ASN A 238 0.23 -6.56 -12.77
CA ASN A 238 1.12 -5.41 -12.88
C ASN A 238 0.98 -4.82 -14.29
N VAL A 239 1.05 -3.50 -14.42
CA VAL A 239 0.92 -2.82 -15.72
C VAL A 239 2.31 -2.50 -16.24
N CYS A 240 2.61 -2.89 -17.48
CA CYS A 240 3.88 -2.59 -18.17
C CYS A 240 5.18 -3.15 -17.58
N LYS A 241 5.16 -3.79 -16.41
CA LYS A 241 6.26 -4.60 -15.89
C LYS A 241 5.76 -6.00 -15.50
N PRO A 242 6.66 -6.97 -15.32
CA PRO A 242 6.29 -8.23 -14.68
C PRO A 242 5.75 -7.98 -13.27
N VAL A 243 4.97 -8.93 -12.76
CA VAL A 243 4.52 -8.96 -11.37
C VAL A 243 5.73 -8.80 -10.44
N LEU A 244 5.64 -7.87 -9.50
CA LEU A 244 6.66 -7.67 -8.47
C LEU A 244 6.72 -8.94 -7.62
N TYR A 245 7.84 -9.65 -7.70
CA TYR A 245 8.02 -10.92 -7.02
C TYR A 245 8.01 -10.73 -5.50
N GLY A 246 7.30 -11.60 -4.80
CA GLY A 246 7.12 -11.52 -3.36
C GLY A 246 6.19 -12.60 -2.83
N GLU A 247 5.73 -12.41 -1.59
CA GLU A 247 4.78 -13.33 -0.98
C GLU A 247 3.43 -13.32 -1.67
N ASN A 248 2.92 -14.51 -1.98
CA ASN A 248 1.69 -14.71 -2.77
C ASN A 248 1.70 -14.04 -4.17
N SER A 249 2.87 -13.64 -4.66
CA SER A 249 3.09 -13.14 -6.02
C SER A 249 4.26 -13.84 -6.70
N MET A 250 4.46 -15.13 -6.39
CA MET A 250 5.48 -16.02 -6.97
C MET A 250 5.11 -16.47 -8.39
N CYS A 251 4.78 -15.53 -9.25
CA CYS A 251 4.32 -15.79 -10.61
C CYS A 251 5.48 -16.23 -11.53
N PRO A 252 5.19 -17.03 -12.58
CA PRO A 252 6.20 -17.39 -13.58
C PRO A 252 6.90 -16.16 -14.16
N ALA A 253 8.19 -16.30 -14.52
CA ALA A 253 8.96 -15.22 -15.13
C ALA A 253 8.25 -14.61 -16.35
N GLY A 254 8.26 -13.27 -16.43
CA GLY A 254 7.58 -12.52 -17.48
C GLY A 254 6.06 -12.41 -17.34
N SER A 255 5.43 -12.99 -16.31
CA SER A 255 3.99 -12.82 -16.07
C SER A 255 3.69 -11.40 -15.60
N SER A 256 2.67 -10.77 -16.18
CA SER A 256 2.10 -9.48 -15.76
C SER A 256 0.67 -9.63 -15.27
N VAL A 257 -0.05 -10.66 -15.75
CA VAL A 257 -1.33 -11.10 -15.18
C VAL A 257 -1.18 -12.56 -14.75
N CYS A 258 -1.45 -12.82 -13.47
CA CYS A 258 -1.18 -14.10 -12.84
C CYS A 258 -2.34 -14.51 -11.94
N LEU A 259 -2.82 -15.73 -12.07
CA LEU A 259 -3.83 -16.28 -11.18
C LEU A 259 -3.17 -16.83 -9.92
N PHE A 260 -3.70 -16.48 -8.76
CA PHE A 260 -3.37 -17.04 -7.45
C PHE A 260 -4.53 -17.90 -6.93
N ASN A 261 -4.26 -19.20 -6.72
CA ASN A 261 -5.20 -20.16 -6.16
C ASN A 261 -4.71 -20.69 -4.80
N ASN A 262 -5.12 -20.05 -3.71
CA ASN A 262 -4.73 -20.42 -2.36
C ASN A 262 -5.19 -21.81 -1.89
N LYS A 263 -6.11 -22.47 -2.62
CA LYS A 263 -6.57 -23.83 -2.32
C LYS A 263 -5.70 -24.92 -2.96
N ALA A 264 -4.83 -24.55 -3.90
CA ALA A 264 -3.96 -25.49 -4.60
C ALA A 264 -2.81 -25.96 -3.70
N THR A 265 -2.71 -27.27 -3.50
CA THR A 265 -1.61 -27.89 -2.72
C THR A 265 -0.29 -27.88 -3.50
N ASN A 266 -0.35 -28.05 -4.82
CA ASN A 266 0.81 -27.96 -5.72
C ASN A 266 1.20 -26.48 -5.96
N PRO A 267 2.44 -26.05 -5.61
CA PRO A 267 2.89 -24.66 -5.83
C PRO A 267 2.79 -24.19 -7.29
N LYS A 268 2.98 -25.08 -8.28
CA LYS A 268 2.89 -24.74 -9.72
C LYS A 268 1.47 -24.51 -10.21
N GLU A 269 0.48 -25.06 -9.51
CA GLU A 269 -0.95 -24.82 -9.77
C GLU A 269 -1.49 -23.66 -8.94
N ARG A 270 -0.71 -23.21 -7.96
CA ARG A 270 -1.01 -22.07 -7.09
C ARG A 270 -0.80 -20.74 -7.81
N PHE A 271 0.19 -20.67 -8.69
CA PHE A 271 0.49 -19.51 -9.53
C PHE A 271 0.46 -19.91 -11.00
N ILE A 272 -0.45 -19.31 -11.77
CA ILE A 272 -0.63 -19.65 -13.19
C ILE A 272 -0.51 -18.37 -14.01
N ASN A 273 0.26 -18.40 -15.08
CA ASN A 273 0.38 -17.26 -16.00
C ASN A 273 -0.91 -17.10 -16.81
N PHE A 274 -1.54 -15.94 -16.71
CA PHE A 274 -2.73 -15.54 -17.47
C PHE A 274 -2.45 -14.39 -18.46
N GLY A 275 -1.19 -13.96 -18.55
CA GLY A 275 -0.75 -12.94 -19.47
C GLY A 275 0.69 -12.51 -19.19
N ASN A 276 1.52 -12.53 -20.23
CA ASN A 276 2.88 -11.99 -20.17
C ASN A 276 2.88 -10.46 -20.14
N VAL A 277 3.99 -9.89 -19.64
CA VAL A 277 4.23 -8.45 -19.64
C VAL A 277 4.17 -7.87 -21.06
N GLN A 278 3.48 -6.74 -21.17
CA GLN A 278 3.25 -6.01 -22.40
C GLN A 278 3.44 -4.53 -22.13
N THR A 279 4.15 -3.86 -23.04
CA THR A 279 4.71 -2.52 -22.82
C THR A 279 4.14 -1.48 -23.79
N HIS A 280 3.27 -1.91 -24.69
CA HIS A 280 2.69 -1.09 -25.75
C HIS A 280 1.17 -1.04 -25.55
N PRO A 281 0.66 -0.05 -24.80
CA PRO A 281 -0.78 0.19 -24.76
C PRO A 281 -1.27 0.60 -26.15
N VAL A 282 -2.54 0.32 -26.44
CA VAL A 282 -3.17 0.60 -27.73
C VAL A 282 -4.47 1.36 -27.50
N VAL A 283 -4.77 2.32 -28.38
CA VAL A 283 -6.08 2.98 -28.44
C VAL A 283 -6.85 2.41 -29.61
N GLU A 284 -7.92 1.66 -29.34
CA GLU A 284 -8.80 1.08 -30.36
C GLU A 284 -10.21 1.62 -30.20
N ASN A 285 -10.78 2.16 -31.29
CA ASN A 285 -12.11 2.78 -31.27
C ASN A 285 -12.28 3.84 -30.16
N GLY A 286 -11.18 4.52 -29.80
CA GLY A 286 -11.15 5.52 -28.74
C GLY A 286 -11.13 4.96 -27.32
N GLN A 287 -10.86 3.66 -27.14
CA GLN A 287 -10.67 3.01 -25.84
C GLN A 287 -9.20 2.62 -25.66
N LEU A 288 -8.60 3.03 -24.54
CA LEU A 288 -7.24 2.68 -24.16
C LEU A 288 -7.21 1.27 -23.53
N LEU A 289 -6.35 0.39 -24.02
CA LEU A 289 -6.24 -0.98 -23.52
C LEU A 289 -4.82 -1.54 -23.60
N LEU A 290 -4.59 -2.62 -22.85
CA LEU A 290 -3.38 -3.45 -22.92
C LEU A 290 -3.78 -4.92 -23.01
N ARG A 291 -3.23 -5.64 -23.99
CA ARG A 291 -3.49 -7.08 -24.20
C ARG A 291 -2.30 -7.89 -23.77
N HIS A 292 -2.52 -8.92 -22.96
CA HIS A 292 -1.52 -9.80 -22.41
C HIS A 292 -1.76 -11.24 -22.86
N GLU A 293 -0.87 -11.75 -23.71
CA GLU A 293 -0.93 -13.14 -24.18
C GLU A 293 -0.25 -14.07 -23.19
N SER A 294 -0.88 -15.21 -22.88
CA SER A 294 -0.30 -16.23 -22.01
C SER A 294 0.30 -17.39 -22.82
N PRO A 295 1.38 -18.04 -22.33
CA PRO A 295 1.80 -19.34 -22.86
C PRO A 295 0.93 -20.50 -22.33
N THR A 296 0.05 -20.26 -21.35
CA THR A 296 -0.74 -21.30 -20.69
C THR A 296 -1.95 -21.71 -21.54
N PRO A 297 -2.12 -23.01 -21.86
CA PRO A 297 -3.31 -23.51 -22.56
C PRO A 297 -4.60 -23.27 -21.77
N CYS A 298 -5.65 -22.86 -22.47
CA CYS A 298 -6.95 -22.60 -21.88
C CYS A 298 -7.66 -23.91 -21.50
N ALA A 299 -8.27 -23.97 -20.32
CA ALA A 299 -8.94 -25.18 -19.82
C ALA A 299 -10.19 -25.55 -20.64
N LYS A 300 -10.88 -24.56 -21.23
CA LYS A 300 -12.07 -24.78 -22.07
C LYS A 300 -11.72 -25.26 -23.47
N ASN A 301 -10.59 -24.82 -24.00
CA ASN A 301 -10.10 -25.19 -25.31
C ASN A 301 -8.57 -25.21 -25.29
N SER A 302 -7.98 -26.40 -25.16
CA SER A 302 -6.53 -26.58 -25.06
C SER A 302 -5.77 -26.22 -26.33
N SER A 303 -6.45 -25.97 -27.45
CA SER A 303 -5.85 -25.49 -28.70
C SER A 303 -5.61 -23.98 -28.71
N VAL A 304 -6.08 -23.25 -27.69
CA VAL A 304 -5.89 -21.80 -27.54
C VAL A 304 -5.29 -21.54 -26.16
N ASN A 305 -4.51 -20.49 -26.04
CA ASN A 305 -3.98 -20.06 -24.75
C ASN A 305 -4.87 -19.00 -24.11
N TYR A 306 -4.70 -18.80 -22.80
CA TYR A 306 -5.34 -17.69 -22.11
C TYR A 306 -4.85 -16.34 -22.64
N THR A 307 -5.74 -15.35 -22.65
CA THR A 307 -5.41 -13.95 -22.93
C THR A 307 -6.05 -13.09 -21.85
N SER A 308 -5.38 -12.04 -21.41
CA SER A 308 -5.95 -11.03 -20.51
C SER A 308 -5.97 -9.66 -21.19
N VAL A 309 -7.05 -8.91 -21.05
CA VAL A 309 -7.20 -7.56 -21.62
C VAL A 309 -7.58 -6.60 -20.50
N ILE A 310 -6.77 -5.57 -20.31
CA ILE A 310 -7.00 -4.50 -19.33
C ILE A 310 -7.48 -3.26 -20.08
N TYR A 311 -8.69 -2.80 -19.76
CA TYR A 311 -9.32 -1.62 -20.32
C TYR A 311 -9.15 -0.44 -19.38
N PHE A 312 -8.53 0.63 -19.85
CA PHE A 312 -8.30 1.84 -19.05
C PHE A 312 -9.37 2.88 -19.31
N SER A 313 -9.92 3.46 -18.24
CA SER A 313 -10.95 4.52 -18.33
C SER A 313 -10.59 5.71 -17.43
N CYS A 314 -10.79 6.92 -17.94
CA CYS A 314 -10.52 8.16 -17.21
C CYS A 314 -11.51 8.37 -16.06
N ASP A 315 -10.97 8.65 -14.88
CA ASP A 315 -11.70 9.26 -13.76
C ASP A 315 -10.70 10.10 -12.95
N LYS A 316 -10.85 11.43 -12.96
CA LYS A 316 -9.91 12.34 -12.26
C LYS A 316 -10.10 12.35 -10.74
N PHE A 317 -11.22 11.80 -10.27
CA PHE A 317 -11.61 11.86 -8.86
C PHE A 317 -11.24 10.59 -8.09
N ILE A 318 -10.90 9.51 -8.80
CA ILE A 318 -10.43 8.29 -8.16
C ILE A 318 -9.07 8.52 -7.49
N ARG A 319 -8.92 8.04 -6.26
CA ARG A 319 -7.68 8.15 -5.46
C ARG A 319 -7.03 6.78 -5.25
N ASN A 320 -7.86 5.75 -5.09
CA ASN A 320 -7.44 4.36 -5.00
C ASN A 320 -7.82 3.62 -6.28
N ALA A 321 -7.02 3.78 -7.33
CA ALA A 321 -7.26 3.12 -8.61
C ALA A 321 -6.75 1.68 -8.57
N HIS A 322 -7.64 0.72 -8.86
CA HIS A 322 -7.31 -0.69 -8.99
C HIS A 322 -8.12 -1.33 -10.13
N PRO A 323 -7.65 -2.44 -10.74
CA PRO A 323 -8.36 -3.16 -11.76
C PRO A 323 -9.47 -4.06 -11.18
N GLU A 324 -10.61 -4.11 -11.86
CA GLU A 324 -11.74 -4.96 -11.50
C GLU A 324 -12.00 -5.99 -12.61
N PHE A 325 -12.21 -7.25 -12.22
CA PHE A 325 -12.58 -8.30 -13.18
C PHE A 325 -13.99 -8.04 -13.75
N ALA A 326 -14.05 -7.72 -15.03
CA ALA A 326 -15.30 -7.43 -15.73
C ALA A 326 -16.03 -8.72 -16.12
N GLY A 327 -15.30 -9.71 -16.65
CA GLY A 327 -15.86 -10.98 -17.11
C GLY A 327 -14.96 -11.72 -18.09
N LEU A 328 -15.54 -12.74 -18.72
CA LEU A 328 -14.89 -13.52 -19.77
C LEU A 328 -15.33 -13.04 -21.15
N GLY A 329 -14.43 -13.11 -22.12
CA GLY A 329 -14.76 -12.92 -23.53
C GLY A 329 -15.56 -14.10 -24.09
N ALA A 330 -16.04 -13.93 -25.33
CA ALA A 330 -16.85 -14.90 -26.06
C ALA A 330 -16.17 -16.27 -26.27
N ASP A 331 -14.85 -16.34 -26.19
CA ASP A 331 -14.09 -17.60 -26.29
C ASP A 331 -13.98 -18.33 -24.94
N SER A 332 -14.47 -17.75 -23.85
CA SER A 332 -14.25 -18.18 -22.46
C SER A 332 -12.76 -18.32 -22.05
N CYS A 333 -11.83 -17.83 -22.86
CA CYS A 333 -10.38 -17.91 -22.66
C CYS A 333 -9.73 -16.52 -22.55
N THR A 334 -10.46 -15.48 -22.93
CA THR A 334 -10.07 -14.07 -22.76
C THR A 334 -10.63 -13.53 -21.45
N TYR A 335 -9.77 -13.09 -20.53
CA TYR A 335 -10.14 -12.44 -19.27
C TYR A 335 -10.13 -10.92 -19.44
N GLN A 336 -11.20 -10.26 -19.03
CA GLN A 336 -11.37 -8.82 -19.22
C GLN A 336 -11.36 -8.11 -17.87
N PHE A 337 -10.55 -7.05 -17.77
CA PHE A 337 -10.42 -6.22 -16.58
C PHE A 337 -10.69 -4.76 -16.93
N ASN A 338 -11.38 -4.04 -16.06
CA ASN A 338 -11.57 -2.60 -16.15
C ASN A 338 -10.69 -1.92 -15.11
N PHE A 339 -9.82 -1.02 -15.55
CA PHE A 339 -8.92 -0.23 -14.72
C PHE A 339 -9.29 1.24 -14.87
N VAL A 340 -10.09 1.74 -13.93
CA VAL A 340 -10.40 3.17 -13.89
C VAL A 340 -9.25 3.91 -13.21
N THR A 341 -8.64 4.89 -13.87
CA THR A 341 -7.45 5.59 -13.37
C THR A 341 -7.37 7.01 -13.93
N PRO A 342 -6.82 7.98 -13.18
CA PRO A 342 -6.59 9.32 -13.71
C PRO A 342 -5.50 9.35 -14.80
N LEU A 343 -4.64 8.32 -14.89
CA LEU A 343 -3.62 8.20 -15.94
C LEU A 343 -4.20 7.91 -17.33
N ALA A 344 -5.49 7.57 -17.39
CA ALA A 344 -6.25 7.44 -18.63
C ALA A 344 -6.94 8.76 -19.04
N CYS A 345 -6.64 9.89 -18.36
CA CYS A 345 -7.18 11.21 -18.67
C CYS A 345 -6.16 12.06 -19.43
N ASN A 346 -6.54 12.60 -20.59
CA ASN A 346 -5.69 13.50 -21.40
C ASN A 346 -6.10 14.97 -21.37
N ASP A 347 -7.21 15.29 -20.70
CA ASP A 347 -7.74 16.63 -20.51
C ASP A 347 -7.26 17.22 -19.17
N LEU A 348 -5.99 17.01 -18.84
CA LEU A 348 -5.36 17.59 -17.67
C LEU A 348 -5.09 19.08 -17.88
N LYS A 349 -5.13 19.85 -16.78
CA LYS A 349 -4.68 21.24 -16.79
C LYS A 349 -3.21 21.27 -17.23
N PRO A 350 -2.79 22.22 -18.09
CA PRO A 350 -1.39 22.39 -18.46
C PRO A 350 -0.46 22.41 -17.24
N CYS A 351 0.70 21.78 -17.36
CA CYS A 351 1.70 21.66 -16.29
C CYS A 351 1.24 20.89 -15.05
N THR A 352 0.36 19.90 -15.24
CA THR A 352 -0.05 18.98 -14.17
C THR A 352 0.16 17.53 -14.61
N ALA A 353 0.38 16.64 -13.64
CA ALA A 353 0.59 15.22 -13.88
C ALA A 353 0.15 14.38 -12.68
N PHE A 354 -0.39 13.18 -12.94
CA PHE A 354 -0.72 12.22 -11.89
C PHE A 354 0.43 11.25 -11.66
N THR A 355 0.78 10.99 -10.40
CA THR A 355 1.78 9.99 -10.01
C THR A 355 1.21 8.57 -10.05
N SER A 356 2.07 7.57 -9.79
CA SER A 356 1.67 6.17 -9.61
C SER A 356 0.69 5.93 -8.46
N THR A 357 0.66 6.82 -7.47
CA THR A 357 -0.26 6.77 -6.33
C THR A 357 -1.56 7.54 -6.56
N ASN A 358 -1.79 8.03 -7.78
CA ASN A 358 -2.90 8.92 -8.17
C ASN A 358 -2.86 10.29 -7.47
N GLU A 359 -1.68 10.74 -7.05
CA GLU A 359 -1.45 12.11 -6.54
C GLU A 359 -1.33 13.07 -7.73
N LEU A 360 -2.02 14.22 -7.68
CA LEU A 360 -1.88 15.26 -8.70
C LEU A 360 -0.72 16.19 -8.32
N LEU A 361 0.36 16.18 -9.09
CA LEU A 361 1.39 17.20 -9.03
C LEU A 361 0.96 18.38 -9.91
N ASP A 362 0.71 19.53 -9.29
CA ASP A 362 0.37 20.78 -9.98
C ASP A 362 1.56 21.75 -9.98
N LEU A 363 2.25 21.83 -11.13
CA LEU A 363 3.35 22.76 -11.35
C LEU A 363 2.89 23.99 -12.16
N SER A 364 1.58 24.19 -12.35
CA SER A 364 1.05 25.29 -13.18
C SER A 364 1.43 26.68 -12.68
N SER A 365 1.76 26.87 -11.39
CA SER A 365 2.32 28.14 -10.92
C SER A 365 3.68 28.47 -11.56
N LEU A 366 4.42 27.46 -12.07
CA LEU A 366 5.67 27.68 -12.79
C LEU A 366 5.45 28.27 -14.18
N SER A 367 4.30 28.02 -14.82
CA SER A 367 4.02 28.57 -16.15
C SER A 367 3.79 30.08 -16.15
N SER A 368 3.48 30.66 -14.98
CA SER A 368 3.38 32.12 -14.81
C SER A 368 4.71 32.80 -14.43
N LYS A 369 5.78 32.02 -14.19
CA LYS A 369 7.09 32.60 -13.86
C LYS A 369 7.77 33.15 -15.12
N PRO A 370 8.55 34.23 -15.00
CA PRO A 370 9.35 34.73 -16.12
C PRO A 370 10.37 33.68 -16.57
N ALA A 371 10.76 33.74 -17.85
CA ALA A 371 11.81 32.87 -18.38
C ALA A 371 13.12 33.04 -17.62
N HIS A 372 13.83 31.94 -17.38
CA HIS A 372 15.12 31.91 -16.73
C HIS A 372 16.24 32.03 -17.77
N THR A 373 17.23 32.88 -17.49
CA THR A 373 18.46 32.96 -18.29
C THR A 373 19.61 32.33 -17.53
N LEU A 374 20.24 31.31 -18.13
CA LEU A 374 21.38 30.57 -17.58
C LEU A 374 22.60 30.77 -18.48
N LEU A 375 23.79 30.96 -17.89
CA LEU A 375 25.04 31.08 -18.64
C LEU A 375 25.85 29.79 -18.52
N LYS A 376 26.30 29.25 -19.65
CA LYS A 376 27.26 28.14 -19.71
C LYS A 376 28.10 28.24 -20.99
N ASP A 377 29.42 28.11 -20.87
CA ASP A 377 30.37 28.11 -22.00
C ASP A 377 30.21 29.28 -22.98
N GLY A 378 29.93 30.48 -22.45
CA GLY A 378 29.75 31.71 -23.23
C GLY A 378 28.44 31.80 -24.01
N LYS A 379 27.49 30.88 -23.79
CA LYS A 379 26.13 30.90 -24.35
C LYS A 379 25.12 31.32 -23.29
N ASN A 380 24.12 32.11 -23.72
CA ASN A 380 22.99 32.52 -22.89
C ASN A 380 21.78 31.65 -23.20
N TYR A 381 21.46 30.70 -22.32
CA TYR A 381 20.31 29.82 -22.43
C TYR A 381 19.08 30.49 -21.82
N THR A 382 18.01 30.68 -22.59
CA THR A 382 16.72 31.18 -22.10
C THR A 382 15.70 30.06 -22.10
N ILE A 383 15.08 29.79 -20.95
CA ILE A 383 14.14 28.68 -20.76
C ILE A 383 12.90 29.14 -19.99
N ALA A 384 11.72 28.79 -20.48
CA ALA A 384 10.47 28.87 -19.70
C ALA A 384 9.93 27.47 -19.41
N VAL A 385 9.22 27.33 -18.30
CA VAL A 385 8.67 26.06 -17.85
C VAL A 385 7.17 26.04 -18.13
N CYS A 386 6.69 25.04 -18.87
CA CYS A 386 5.28 24.90 -19.24
C CYS A 386 4.69 26.12 -19.98
N ALA A 387 5.54 26.95 -20.58
CA ALA A 387 5.19 28.19 -21.25
C ALA A 387 6.18 28.52 -22.36
N HIS A 388 5.80 29.47 -23.22
CA HIS A 388 6.70 30.04 -24.22
C HIS A 388 7.74 30.92 -23.55
N ALA A 389 9.00 30.81 -23.97
CA ALA A 389 10.11 31.58 -23.39
C ALA A 389 10.07 33.07 -23.78
N GLY A 390 9.36 33.41 -24.87
CA GLY A 390 9.36 34.77 -25.42
C GLY A 390 10.74 35.17 -25.96
N ALA A 391 10.93 36.45 -26.24
CA ALA A 391 12.19 36.97 -26.77
C ALA A 391 13.36 36.71 -25.79
N PRO A 392 14.53 36.21 -26.26
CA PRO A 392 14.97 36.12 -27.65
C PRO A 392 14.53 34.86 -28.42
N CYS A 393 13.85 33.92 -27.77
CA CYS A 393 13.39 32.69 -28.41
C CYS A 393 12.25 32.96 -29.41
N GLN A 394 12.03 31.99 -30.32
CA GLN A 394 10.91 32.00 -31.26
C GLN A 394 9.55 31.97 -30.52
N GLU A 395 8.48 32.39 -31.18
CA GLU A 395 7.13 32.51 -30.61
C GLU A 395 6.65 31.23 -29.89
N ASN A 396 6.95 30.06 -30.46
CA ASN A 396 6.61 28.76 -29.87
C ASN A 396 7.76 28.10 -29.08
N GLY A 397 8.92 28.75 -28.96
CA GLY A 397 10.12 28.20 -28.34
C GLY A 397 9.97 28.09 -26.82
N GLY A 398 10.20 26.90 -26.28
CA GLY A 398 10.25 26.68 -24.83
C GLY A 398 11.65 26.91 -24.25
N ALA A 399 12.68 26.69 -25.07
CA ALA A 399 14.07 26.98 -24.74
C ALA A 399 14.86 27.39 -25.99
N CYS A 400 15.84 28.27 -25.81
CA CYS A 400 16.81 28.63 -26.84
C CYS A 400 18.16 29.00 -26.21
N TYR A 401 19.23 29.01 -26.99
CA TYR A 401 20.45 29.72 -26.59
C TYR A 401 20.85 30.76 -27.62
N GLU A 402 21.46 31.83 -27.12
CA GLU A 402 22.08 32.85 -27.96
C GLU A 402 23.61 32.69 -27.95
N GLN A 403 24.19 32.69 -29.15
CA GLN A 403 25.64 32.71 -29.37
C GLN A 403 25.94 33.62 -30.57
N ASN A 404 26.87 34.57 -30.43
CA ASN A 404 27.25 35.50 -31.49
C ASN A 404 26.06 36.25 -32.15
N SER A 405 25.08 36.68 -31.35
CA SER A 405 23.83 37.32 -31.81
C SER A 405 22.92 36.44 -32.70
N THR A 406 23.16 35.13 -32.70
CA THR A 406 22.27 34.14 -33.34
C THR A 406 21.55 33.34 -32.26
N THR A 407 20.23 33.21 -32.40
CA THR A 407 19.40 32.41 -31.49
C THR A 407 19.14 31.05 -32.09
N ILE A 408 19.51 29.99 -31.37
CA ILE A 408 19.29 28.60 -31.76
C ILE A 408 18.14 28.04 -30.92
N SER A 409 17.08 27.57 -31.59
CA SER A 409 15.94 26.93 -30.93
C SER A 409 16.33 25.56 -30.36
N LEU A 410 15.95 25.30 -29.11
CA LEU A 410 16.24 24.05 -28.41
C LEU A 410 14.99 23.20 -28.16
N GLY A 411 13.89 23.57 -28.81
CA GLY A 411 12.62 22.85 -28.77
C GLY A 411 11.43 23.76 -28.54
N ASN A 412 10.29 23.34 -29.07
CA ASN A 412 9.01 23.99 -28.87
C ASN A 412 8.50 23.75 -27.44
N SER A 413 7.89 24.77 -26.86
CA SER A 413 7.31 24.71 -25.53
C SER A 413 6.24 23.62 -25.47
N ASN A 414 6.26 22.86 -24.39
CA ASN A 414 5.28 21.85 -24.04
C ASN A 414 4.79 22.13 -22.61
N SER A 415 3.60 21.69 -22.27
CA SER A 415 3.07 21.76 -20.90
C SER A 415 2.63 20.39 -20.36
N GLN A 416 2.84 19.33 -21.13
CA GLN A 416 2.57 17.95 -20.73
C GLN A 416 3.77 17.41 -19.93
N LEU A 417 3.61 17.36 -18.62
CA LEU A 417 4.57 16.71 -17.72
C LEU A 417 4.59 15.19 -17.96
N ARG A 418 5.76 14.59 -17.80
CA ARG A 418 6.04 13.17 -18.07
C ARG A 418 6.79 12.57 -16.88
N PHE A 419 6.69 11.26 -16.67
CA PHE A 419 7.54 10.54 -15.74
C PHE A 419 8.55 9.68 -16.51
N ASN A 420 9.79 9.64 -16.03
CA ASN A 420 10.77 8.70 -16.56
C ASN A 420 10.61 7.33 -15.88
N GLN A 421 11.44 6.36 -16.26
CA GLN A 421 11.41 5.00 -15.71
C GLN A 421 11.75 4.93 -14.21
N THR A 422 12.38 5.97 -13.65
CA THR A 422 12.68 6.08 -12.22
C THR A 422 11.61 6.87 -11.45
N GLY A 423 10.50 7.23 -12.11
CA GLY A 423 9.43 8.04 -11.51
C GLY A 423 9.78 9.52 -11.33
N SER A 424 10.90 9.99 -11.86
CA SER A 424 11.25 11.42 -11.83
C SER A 424 10.37 12.19 -12.83
N LEU A 425 9.76 13.26 -12.35
CA LEU A 425 8.94 14.16 -13.15
C LEU A 425 9.85 14.96 -14.08
N TYR A 426 9.50 15.05 -15.36
CA TYR A 426 10.21 15.86 -16.33
C TYR A 426 9.28 16.48 -17.38
N LEU A 427 9.76 17.51 -18.04
CA LEU A 427 9.13 18.14 -19.19
C LEU A 427 10.06 18.00 -20.40
N LEU A 428 9.49 17.72 -21.58
CA LEU A 428 10.26 17.55 -22.81
C LEU A 428 9.78 18.52 -23.89
N TYR A 429 10.72 19.31 -24.41
CA TYR A 429 10.57 20.19 -25.57
C TYR A 429 11.30 19.55 -26.74
N GLU A 430 10.57 19.36 -27.84
CA GLU A 430 11.02 18.66 -29.04
C GLU A 430 10.98 19.62 -30.24
N ASP A 431 11.46 19.18 -31.40
CA ASP A 431 11.43 19.97 -32.65
C ASP A 431 12.24 21.29 -32.63
N GLY A 432 13.43 21.27 -32.00
CA GLY A 432 14.38 22.37 -32.06
C GLY A 432 15.12 22.49 -33.41
N ALA A 433 16.13 23.38 -33.45
CA ALA A 433 16.96 23.58 -34.62
C ALA A 433 17.77 22.31 -35.00
N GLU A 434 18.15 22.19 -36.26
CA GLU A 434 18.99 21.08 -36.72
C GLU A 434 20.44 21.22 -36.23
N CYS A 435 21.05 20.09 -35.89
CA CYS A 435 22.41 20.00 -35.39
C CYS A 435 23.08 18.70 -35.85
N SER A 436 24.38 18.79 -36.11
CA SER A 436 25.19 17.69 -36.61
C SER A 436 25.74 16.86 -35.44
N THR A 437 25.50 15.55 -35.45
CA THR A 437 26.07 14.58 -34.50
C THR A 437 26.98 13.59 -35.22
N ALA A 438 27.80 12.84 -34.48
CA ALA A 438 28.64 11.76 -35.03
C ALA A 438 27.83 10.69 -35.80
N THR A 439 26.52 10.59 -35.53
CA THR A 439 25.60 9.62 -36.14
C THR A 439 24.67 10.21 -37.22
N GLY A 440 24.86 11.48 -37.61
CA GLY A 440 24.03 12.19 -38.61
C GLY A 440 23.38 13.47 -38.11
N MET A 441 22.46 14.05 -38.89
CA MET A 441 21.65 15.22 -38.48
C MET A 441 20.55 14.82 -37.49
N ARG A 442 20.42 15.58 -36.41
CA ARG A 442 19.31 15.50 -35.44
C ARG A 442 18.72 16.89 -35.21
N ARG A 443 17.61 16.96 -34.49
CA ARG A 443 17.05 18.21 -33.98
C ARG A 443 17.32 18.34 -32.50
N TRP A 444 17.50 19.58 -32.04
CA TRP A 444 17.64 19.87 -30.62
C TRP A 444 16.37 19.53 -29.85
N SER A 445 16.56 19.01 -28.64
CA SER A 445 15.50 18.82 -27.64
C SER A 445 15.96 19.33 -26.28
N THR A 446 15.01 19.79 -25.46
CA THR A 446 15.27 20.21 -24.08
C THR A 446 14.48 19.34 -23.13
N LYS A 447 15.16 18.72 -22.17
CA LYS A 447 14.57 17.93 -21.10
C LYS A 447 14.79 18.66 -19.77
N ILE A 448 13.70 19.02 -19.10
CA ILE A 448 13.70 19.68 -17.79
C ILE A 448 13.27 18.64 -16.75
N GLU A 449 14.20 18.12 -15.96
CA GLU A 449 13.93 17.21 -14.86
C GLU A 449 13.66 17.98 -13.57
N PHE A 450 12.54 17.69 -12.92
CA PHE A 450 12.17 18.34 -11.67
C PHE A 450 12.65 17.52 -10.48
N VAL A 451 13.25 18.20 -9.52
CA VAL A 451 13.77 17.62 -8.28
C VAL A 451 13.07 18.25 -7.10
N CYS A 452 12.60 17.42 -6.18
CA CYS A 452 12.02 17.88 -4.93
C CYS A 452 13.05 18.66 -4.10
N ALA A 453 12.71 19.88 -3.70
CA ALA A 453 13.50 20.70 -2.79
C ALA A 453 12.64 21.14 -1.60
N ASN A 454 12.81 20.45 -0.47
CA ASN A 454 12.12 20.77 0.77
C ASN A 454 12.82 21.93 1.50
N ASN A 455 12.07 22.93 1.96
CA ASN A 455 12.55 24.00 2.84
C ASN A 455 12.98 23.52 4.25
N ALA A 456 12.90 22.21 4.52
CA ALA A 456 13.08 21.62 5.84
C ALA A 456 14.54 21.39 6.25
N THR A 457 15.53 21.58 5.37
CA THR A 457 16.95 21.56 5.77
C THR A 457 17.41 22.96 6.18
N LYS A 458 17.12 23.34 7.42
CA LYS A 458 17.82 24.41 8.15
C LYS A 458 19.17 23.94 8.73
N ASP A 459 19.61 22.73 8.41
CA ASP A 459 20.90 22.21 8.86
C ASP A 459 21.97 22.48 7.82
N ASN A 460 22.55 23.68 7.92
CA ASN A 460 23.97 24.02 7.79
C ASN A 460 24.06 25.49 7.34
N GLY A 461 24.54 26.34 8.25
CA GLY A 461 24.79 27.74 8.02
C GLY A 461 25.89 27.95 6.98
N VAL A 462 25.54 27.89 5.70
CA VAL A 462 26.17 28.67 4.63
C VAL A 462 25.05 29.09 3.70
N SER A 463 24.61 30.34 3.86
CA SER A 463 23.77 31.02 2.88
C SER A 463 24.61 31.30 1.62
N THR A 464 24.79 30.30 0.76
CA THR A 464 24.98 30.56 -0.66
C THR A 464 23.60 30.87 -1.24
N ALA A 465 23.49 32.03 -1.90
CA ALA A 465 22.25 32.62 -2.37
C ALA A 465 21.59 31.85 -3.53
N GLY A 466 21.16 30.61 -3.29
CA GLY A 466 20.38 29.78 -4.20
C GLY A 466 19.42 28.90 -3.40
N GLY A 467 18.23 29.44 -3.12
CA GLY A 467 17.19 28.79 -2.32
C GLY A 467 16.56 27.56 -2.99
N SER A 468 15.53 26.99 -2.35
CA SER A 468 14.80 25.75 -2.72
C SER A 468 14.10 25.76 -4.10
N ASP A 469 14.42 26.71 -4.97
CA ASP A 469 13.80 26.99 -6.26
C ASP A 469 14.90 27.42 -7.24
N SER A 470 15.66 26.47 -7.82
CA SER A 470 16.82 26.75 -8.67
C SER A 470 16.91 25.85 -9.91
N LEU A 471 17.27 26.44 -11.07
CA LEU A 471 17.52 25.72 -12.32
C LEU A 471 19.02 25.60 -12.59
N LYS A 472 19.46 24.42 -13.04
CA LYS A 472 20.86 24.13 -13.41
C LYS A 472 20.93 23.37 -14.73
N ILE A 473 21.87 23.73 -15.59
CA ILE A 473 22.19 22.95 -16.80
C ILE A 473 23.09 21.79 -16.38
N ILE A 474 22.66 20.57 -16.67
CA ILE A 474 23.42 19.33 -16.41
C ILE A 474 24.24 18.97 -17.65
N GLU A 475 23.61 18.95 -18.82
CA GLU A 475 24.23 18.56 -20.08
C GLU A 475 23.66 19.40 -21.25
N ASP A 476 24.49 19.71 -22.24
CA ASP A 476 24.11 20.44 -23.46
C ASP A 476 24.80 19.85 -24.71
N SER A 477 25.04 18.54 -24.70
CA SER A 477 25.75 17.80 -25.75
C SER A 477 24.79 17.00 -26.63
N ASN A 478 25.27 16.47 -27.77
CA ASN A 478 24.53 15.52 -28.61
C ASN A 478 23.09 15.96 -29.02
N CYS A 479 22.86 17.26 -29.24
CA CYS A 479 21.55 17.82 -29.58
C CYS A 479 20.50 17.70 -28.45
N GLN A 480 20.92 17.60 -27.20
CA GLN A 480 20.03 17.57 -26.05
C GLN A 480 20.49 18.55 -24.98
N LEU A 481 19.58 19.40 -24.50
CA LEU A 481 19.77 20.23 -23.32
C LEU A 481 19.06 19.57 -22.13
N LEU A 482 19.82 19.11 -21.14
CA LEU A 482 19.31 18.57 -19.88
C LEU A 482 19.41 19.62 -18.77
N ILE A 483 18.26 19.96 -18.20
CA ILE A 483 18.12 20.91 -17.10
C ILE A 483 17.58 20.19 -15.88
N GLN A 484 18.10 20.50 -14.72
CA GLN A 484 17.55 20.10 -13.43
C GLN A 484 16.91 21.32 -12.76
N TYR A 485 15.62 21.24 -12.44
CA TYR A 485 14.88 22.27 -11.71
C TYR A 485 14.50 21.75 -10.32
N GLN A 486 15.20 22.24 -9.30
CA GLN A 486 14.85 22.04 -7.90
C GLN A 486 13.64 22.91 -7.50
N THR A 487 12.54 22.31 -7.06
CA THR A 487 11.33 23.04 -6.64
C THR A 487 10.50 22.24 -5.64
N PRO A 488 9.86 22.88 -4.63
CA PRO A 488 8.96 22.18 -3.71
C PRO A 488 7.69 21.64 -4.39
N LEU A 489 7.31 22.19 -5.56
CA LEU A 489 6.14 21.74 -6.32
C LEU A 489 6.34 20.34 -6.94
N ALA A 490 7.59 19.88 -7.03
CA ALA A 490 7.95 18.56 -7.49
C ALA A 490 8.06 17.53 -6.34
N CYS A 491 7.86 17.97 -5.10
CA CYS A 491 7.79 17.08 -3.96
C CYS A 491 6.45 16.36 -3.95
N ARG A 492 6.52 15.02 -4.00
CA ARG A 492 5.41 14.15 -3.61
C ARG A 492 5.12 14.35 -2.13
N GLU A 493 3.93 13.97 -1.67
CA GLU A 493 3.57 14.01 -0.24
C GLU A 493 4.76 13.61 0.66
N PRO A 494 5.11 14.40 1.70
CA PRO A 494 6.30 14.18 2.51
C PRO A 494 6.36 12.78 3.13
N ILE A 495 5.18 12.19 3.34
CA ILE A 495 4.98 10.87 3.91
C ILE A 495 3.89 10.13 3.15
N ARG A 496 4.00 8.81 3.03
CA ARG A 496 2.98 7.99 2.35
C ARG A 496 1.74 7.91 3.21
N CYS A 497 0.59 8.25 2.63
CA CYS A 497 -0.72 8.08 3.25
C CYS A 497 -1.36 6.72 3.01
N LYS A 498 -0.56 5.76 2.52
CA LYS A 498 -1.00 4.44 2.13
C LYS A 498 -0.08 3.40 2.76
N ALA A 499 -0.67 2.34 3.28
CA ALA A 499 0.03 1.24 3.92
C ALA A 499 -0.54 -0.09 3.44
N THR A 500 0.31 -1.07 3.14
CA THR A 500 -0.14 -2.40 2.74
C THR A 500 -0.29 -3.29 3.97
N THR A 501 -1.46 -3.92 4.12
CA THR A 501 -1.74 -4.90 5.17
C THR A 501 -2.04 -6.24 4.54
N TYR A 502 -1.39 -7.28 5.02
CA TYR A 502 -1.62 -8.61 4.53
C TYR A 502 -2.85 -9.24 5.19
N VAL A 503 -3.72 -9.88 4.40
CA VAL A 503 -4.91 -10.59 4.86
C VAL A 503 -4.84 -12.05 4.40
N ASP A 504 -4.44 -12.93 5.33
CA ASP A 504 -4.59 -14.37 5.17
C ASP A 504 -6.08 -14.71 5.20
N HIS A 505 -6.58 -15.38 4.14
CA HIS A 505 -7.88 -16.04 4.09
C HIS A 505 -9.00 -15.33 4.88
N THR A 506 -9.79 -14.50 4.22
CA THR A 506 -11.05 -14.01 4.77
C THR A 506 -11.97 -15.20 5.07
N THR A 507 -12.17 -15.53 6.35
CA THR A 507 -13.17 -16.53 6.77
C THR A 507 -14.59 -16.09 6.42
N ASP A 508 -14.76 -14.80 6.16
CA ASP A 508 -15.97 -14.10 5.72
C ASP A 508 -16.10 -13.99 4.19
N GLY A 509 -15.07 -14.34 3.39
CA GLY A 509 -15.13 -14.31 1.92
C GLY A 509 -15.26 -12.91 1.29
N LEU A 510 -15.18 -11.84 2.08
CA LEU A 510 -15.44 -10.45 1.68
C LEU A 510 -14.17 -9.62 1.38
N GLY A 511 -12.98 -10.16 1.60
CA GLY A 511 -11.70 -9.50 1.32
C GLY A 511 -10.79 -10.38 0.47
N SER A 512 -9.99 -9.74 -0.38
CA SER A 512 -9.03 -10.42 -1.23
C SER A 512 -7.96 -11.10 -0.38
N SER A 513 -7.69 -12.39 -0.57
CA SER A 513 -6.51 -12.97 0.06
C SER A 513 -5.27 -12.36 -0.58
N GLY A 514 -4.45 -11.64 0.20
CA GLY A 514 -3.31 -10.89 -0.30
C GLY A 514 -3.03 -9.61 0.50
N ASP A 515 -2.20 -8.74 -0.06
CA ASP A 515 -1.95 -7.39 0.47
C ASP A 515 -3.14 -6.48 0.11
N GLU A 516 -3.91 -6.06 1.11
CA GLU A 516 -4.89 -4.98 1.01
C GLU A 516 -4.21 -3.63 1.24
N LEU A 517 -4.68 -2.58 0.58
CA LEU A 517 -4.16 -1.23 0.73
C LEU A 517 -5.05 -0.45 1.71
N ILE A 518 -4.50 -0.10 2.86
CA ILE A 518 -5.08 0.94 3.72
C ILE A 518 -4.69 2.28 3.10
N ASP A 519 -5.67 2.99 2.57
CA ASP A 519 -5.49 4.29 1.91
C ASP A 519 -6.26 5.37 2.69
N LEU A 520 -5.53 6.26 3.37
CA LEU A 520 -6.10 7.42 4.05
C LEU A 520 -6.07 8.70 3.20
N THR A 521 -5.61 8.62 1.95
CA THR A 521 -5.65 9.75 1.00
C THR A 521 -7.04 10.40 0.90
N PRO A 522 -8.19 9.69 0.97
CA PRO A 522 -9.50 10.33 0.98
C PRO A 522 -9.78 11.27 2.16
N LEU A 523 -9.04 11.14 3.27
CA LEU A 523 -9.13 12.05 4.42
C LEU A 523 -8.22 13.27 4.28
N ILE A 524 -7.29 13.28 3.33
CA ILE A 524 -6.45 14.43 3.08
C ILE A 524 -7.33 15.59 2.59
N SER A 525 -7.26 16.71 3.29
CA SER A 525 -8.02 17.91 2.94
C SER A 525 -7.08 19.02 2.51
N ALA A 526 -7.22 19.49 1.28
CA ALA A 526 -6.44 20.60 0.72
C ALA A 526 -7.04 21.98 1.04
N SER A 527 -8.32 22.05 1.41
CA SER A 527 -9.05 23.30 1.68
C SER A 527 -9.29 23.58 3.16
N ASP A 528 -9.36 22.54 3.99
CA ASP A 528 -9.75 22.65 5.39
C ASP A 528 -8.92 21.77 6.33
N ASN A 529 -8.99 22.07 7.63
CA ASN A 529 -8.42 21.24 8.71
C ASN A 529 -9.54 20.61 9.52
N TYR A 530 -9.30 19.42 10.07
CA TYR A 530 -10.22 18.73 10.97
C TYR A 530 -10.09 19.29 12.38
N GLU A 531 -11.18 19.76 12.97
CA GLU A 531 -11.22 20.06 14.40
C GLU A 531 -11.47 18.76 15.18
N ALA A 532 -10.68 18.44 16.19
CA ALA A 532 -10.89 17.25 17.01
C ALA A 532 -11.90 17.48 18.13
N ARG A 533 -12.65 16.44 18.46
CA ARG A 533 -13.45 16.38 19.69
C ARG A 533 -12.57 15.97 20.86
N VAL A 534 -12.91 16.38 22.08
CA VAL A 534 -12.17 16.04 23.30
C VAL A 534 -13.04 15.15 24.17
N GLU A 535 -12.63 13.90 24.36
CA GLU A 535 -13.31 12.91 25.20
C GLU A 535 -12.27 12.19 26.07
N LEU A 536 -11.83 12.87 27.13
CA LEU A 536 -10.83 12.36 28.09
C LEU A 536 -11.52 11.70 29.31
N PRO A 537 -10.87 10.71 29.95
CA PRO A 537 -11.31 10.21 31.26
C PRO A 537 -11.36 11.32 32.31
N ALA A 538 -12.24 11.19 33.31
CA ALA A 538 -12.42 12.20 34.37
C ALA A 538 -11.11 12.56 35.11
N SER A 539 -10.17 11.61 35.21
CA SER A 539 -8.85 11.84 35.81
C SER A 539 -7.94 12.74 34.97
N MET A 540 -8.22 12.95 33.68
CA MET A 540 -7.40 13.71 32.73
C MET A 540 -8.09 14.97 32.20
N GLU A 541 -9.38 15.17 32.47
CA GLU A 541 -10.13 16.36 32.00
C GLU A 541 -9.48 17.69 32.42
N HIS A 542 -8.79 17.72 33.56
CA HIS A 542 -8.12 18.91 34.05
C HIS A 542 -6.85 19.29 33.25
N LEU A 543 -6.31 18.38 32.44
CA LEU A 543 -5.10 18.62 31.63
C LEU A 543 -5.37 19.53 30.43
N VAL A 544 -6.63 19.58 29.96
CA VAL A 544 -7.01 20.35 28.76
C VAL A 544 -8.13 21.31 29.11
N PRO A 545 -7.89 22.63 29.08
CA PRO A 545 -8.95 23.62 29.21
C PRO A 545 -10.04 23.43 28.16
N LYS A 546 -11.31 23.64 28.52
CA LYS A 546 -12.45 23.51 27.59
C LYS A 546 -12.39 24.49 26.40
N THR A 547 -11.61 25.56 26.52
CA THR A 547 -11.36 26.55 25.47
C THR A 547 -10.32 26.10 24.45
N THR A 548 -9.57 25.01 24.73
CA THR A 548 -8.55 24.50 23.83
C THR A 548 -9.18 23.68 22.71
N LYS A 549 -8.77 23.99 21.48
CA LYS A 549 -9.16 23.29 20.26
C LYS A 549 -7.93 22.69 19.60
N PHE A 550 -8.15 21.58 18.90
CA PHE A 550 -7.11 20.82 18.20
C PHE A 550 -7.47 20.74 16.74
N PHE A 551 -6.53 21.08 15.87
CA PHE A 551 -6.68 21.05 14.42
C PHE A 551 -5.68 20.07 13.84
N LEU A 552 -6.15 19.15 13.00
CA LEU A 552 -5.34 18.13 12.37
C LEU A 552 -5.56 18.12 10.85
N ASN A 553 -4.53 17.74 10.11
CA ASN A 553 -4.66 17.24 8.75
C ASN A 553 -4.10 15.80 8.70
N VAL A 554 -4.32 15.11 7.60
CA VAL A 554 -3.89 13.72 7.40
C VAL A 554 -2.77 13.72 6.37
N CYS A 555 -1.61 13.13 6.70
CA CYS A 555 -0.45 12.92 5.82
C CYS A 555 0.18 14.18 5.19
N ARG A 556 -0.33 15.37 5.51
CA ARG A 556 0.15 16.66 5.03
C ARG A 556 0.11 17.72 6.13
N PRO A 557 0.82 18.83 5.95
CA PRO A 557 0.66 20.00 6.82
C PRO A 557 -0.78 20.55 6.82
N LEU A 558 -1.12 21.29 7.87
CA LEU A 558 -2.38 22.01 7.99
C LEU A 558 -2.56 23.00 6.83
N VAL A 559 -3.81 23.15 6.37
CA VAL A 559 -4.20 24.25 5.49
C VAL A 559 -4.06 25.56 6.28
N PRO A 560 -3.31 26.55 5.78
CA PRO A 560 -3.23 27.85 6.41
C PRO A 560 -4.62 28.50 6.48
N LYS A 561 -5.11 28.82 7.69
CA LYS A 561 -6.32 29.62 7.90
C LYS A 561 -5.97 30.91 8.62
N TYR A 562 -6.71 31.99 8.33
CA TYR A 562 -6.50 33.30 8.97
C TYR A 562 -6.58 33.14 10.50
N GLN A 563 -5.56 33.62 11.22
CA GLN A 563 -5.39 33.53 12.69
C GLN A 563 -5.02 32.16 13.27
N LEU A 564 -4.61 31.15 12.48
CA LEU A 564 -3.99 29.93 13.03
C LEU A 564 -2.46 30.04 12.95
N GLY A 565 -1.80 30.40 14.05
CA GLY A 565 -0.38 30.76 14.13
C GLY A 565 0.65 29.62 14.29
N CYS A 566 0.25 28.36 14.12
CA CYS A 566 1.18 27.22 14.26
C CYS A 566 2.32 27.25 13.22
N ALA A 567 3.48 26.69 13.60
CA ALA A 567 4.66 26.62 12.75
C ALA A 567 4.33 26.04 11.36
N GLY A 568 4.78 26.72 10.29
CA GLY A 568 4.55 26.29 8.92
C GLY A 568 5.09 24.88 8.67
N GLY A 569 4.26 24.02 8.09
CA GLY A 569 4.58 22.60 7.91
C GLY A 569 3.99 21.67 8.99
N SER A 570 3.49 22.21 10.10
CA SER A 570 2.84 21.42 11.16
C SER A 570 1.58 20.72 10.64
N ALA A 571 1.40 19.45 10.99
CA ALA A 571 0.22 18.65 10.62
C ALA A 571 -0.84 18.58 11.73
N ALA A 572 -0.47 18.92 12.97
CA ALA A 572 -1.37 19.04 14.09
C ALA A 572 -1.03 20.27 14.93
N CYS A 573 -2.07 21.01 15.34
CA CYS A 573 -1.95 22.27 16.04
C CYS A 573 -2.96 22.32 17.17
N MET A 574 -2.55 22.78 18.35
CA MET A 574 -3.49 23.18 19.41
C MET A 574 -3.53 24.69 19.53
N ALA A 575 -4.71 25.21 19.81
CA ALA A 575 -4.91 26.64 20.06
C ALA A 575 -5.99 26.85 21.12
N LYS A 576 -5.82 27.88 21.93
CA LYS A 576 -6.84 28.33 22.87
C LYS A 576 -7.77 29.29 22.16
N VAL A 577 -9.07 29.05 22.22
CA VAL A 577 -10.06 29.87 21.52
C VAL A 577 -10.65 30.88 22.50
N THR A 578 -10.57 32.16 22.14
CA THR A 578 -11.17 33.26 22.90
C THR A 578 -12.70 33.26 22.81
N ALA A 579 -13.37 34.03 23.66
CA ALA A 579 -14.83 34.19 23.61
C ALA A 579 -15.34 34.74 22.26
N ALA A 580 -14.47 35.37 21.45
CA ALA A 580 -14.78 35.87 20.11
C ALA A 580 -14.53 34.84 18.98
N GLY A 581 -14.02 33.64 19.30
CA GLY A 581 -13.74 32.58 18.34
C GLY A 581 -12.35 32.64 17.68
N ALA A 582 -11.52 33.62 18.03
CA ALA A 582 -10.15 33.75 17.51
C ALA A 582 -9.19 32.79 18.25
N PRO A 583 -8.29 32.08 17.55
CA PRO A 583 -7.21 31.29 18.15
C PRO A 583 -6.13 32.19 18.78
N GLU A 584 -5.63 31.78 19.94
CA GLU A 584 -4.48 32.36 20.66
C GLU A 584 -3.63 31.24 21.29
N GLU A 585 -2.39 31.54 21.66
CA GLU A 585 -1.45 30.60 22.32
C GLU A 585 -1.22 29.30 21.50
N GLU A 586 -1.10 29.43 20.18
CA GLU A 586 -1.00 28.28 19.28
C GLU A 586 0.33 27.53 19.44
N ARG A 587 0.25 26.19 19.44
CA ARG A 587 1.43 25.33 19.50
C ARG A 587 1.36 24.23 18.47
N SER A 588 2.49 24.02 17.77
CA SER A 588 2.69 22.87 16.90
C SER A 588 2.71 21.60 17.76
N MET A 589 1.93 20.60 17.35
CA MET A 589 1.90 19.28 17.98
C MET A 589 2.57 18.20 17.10
N GLY A 590 3.31 18.64 16.09
CA GLY A 590 4.15 17.77 15.28
C GLY A 590 3.99 17.97 13.78
N PHE A 591 5.00 17.46 13.08
CA PHE A 591 5.15 17.50 11.63
C PHE A 591 4.93 16.11 11.03
N PRO A 592 4.43 16.03 9.78
CA PRO A 592 4.18 14.78 9.09
C PRO A 592 5.50 14.19 8.58
N LEU A 593 6.24 13.53 9.47
CA LEU A 593 7.59 12.98 9.20
C LEU A 593 7.62 11.45 9.10
N VAL A 594 6.57 10.77 9.56
CA VAL A 594 6.46 9.30 9.55
C VAL A 594 5.28 8.89 8.66
N SER A 595 5.51 7.97 7.72
CA SER A 595 4.45 7.42 6.86
C SER A 595 3.44 6.60 7.64
N LEU A 596 2.24 6.44 7.07
CA LEU A 596 1.18 5.64 7.65
C LEU A 596 1.68 4.23 7.98
N THR A 597 1.34 3.75 9.17
CA THR A 597 1.65 2.40 9.63
C THR A 597 0.37 1.61 9.85
N GLN A 598 0.34 0.36 9.44
CA GLN A 598 -0.78 -0.55 9.62
C GLN A 598 -0.57 -1.39 10.88
N ARG A 599 -1.62 -1.54 11.70
CA ARG A 599 -1.65 -2.52 12.80
C ARG A 599 -2.30 -3.83 12.36
N ASN A 600 -3.37 -3.73 11.58
CA ASN A 600 -4.06 -4.85 10.91
C ASN A 600 -5.03 -4.28 9.85
N ARG A 601 -5.84 -5.14 9.21
CA ARG A 601 -6.80 -4.75 8.16
C ARG A 601 -7.84 -3.67 8.55
N THR A 602 -8.07 -3.46 9.84
CA THR A 602 -9.08 -2.52 10.37
C THR A 602 -8.49 -1.39 11.23
N PHE A 603 -7.18 -1.37 11.46
CA PHE A 603 -6.51 -0.36 12.29
C PHE A 603 -5.21 0.12 11.65
N ALA A 604 -5.02 1.43 11.60
CA ALA A 604 -3.79 2.07 11.15
C ALA A 604 -3.42 3.24 12.07
N GLU A 605 -2.14 3.57 12.13
CA GLU A 605 -1.60 4.61 13.01
C GLU A 605 -0.74 5.59 12.22
N LEU A 606 -0.99 6.88 12.47
CA LEU A 606 -0.20 7.98 11.94
C LEU A 606 0.40 8.77 13.10
N VAL A 607 1.68 9.11 12.99
CA VAL A 607 2.44 9.77 14.06
C VAL A 607 3.07 11.05 13.55
N TYR A 608 2.82 12.16 14.26
CA TYR A 608 3.46 13.46 14.01
C TYR A 608 4.40 13.80 15.15
N LEU A 609 5.61 14.20 14.78
CA LEU A 609 6.74 14.36 15.70
C LEU A 609 7.33 15.76 15.61
N LYS A 610 8.19 16.09 16.58
CA LYS A 610 8.93 17.37 16.63
C LYS A 610 8.03 18.61 16.72
N GLY A 611 6.98 18.54 17.54
CA GLY A 611 6.18 19.71 17.87
C GLY A 611 6.93 20.72 18.72
N ASP A 612 6.21 21.70 19.26
CA ASP A 612 6.79 22.69 20.16
C ASP A 612 7.20 22.06 21.51
N PRO A 613 8.09 22.72 22.29
CA PRO A 613 8.50 22.21 23.60
C PRO A 613 7.31 21.93 24.52
N CYS A 614 7.37 20.80 25.20
CA CYS A 614 6.28 20.36 26.04
C CYS A 614 6.14 21.25 27.30
N PRO A 615 4.92 21.69 27.64
CA PRO A 615 4.71 22.53 28.82
C PRO A 615 5.04 21.85 30.17
N SER A 616 4.98 20.52 30.25
CA SER A 616 5.32 19.77 31.47
C SER A 616 6.79 19.39 31.58
N ASP A 617 7.50 19.26 30.46
CA ASP A 617 8.94 18.97 30.42
C ASP A 617 9.57 19.63 29.19
N ASN A 618 10.40 20.64 29.42
CA ASN A 618 11.01 21.44 28.38
C ASN A 618 12.09 20.67 27.58
N ASN A 619 12.49 19.47 28.02
CA ASN A 619 13.40 18.58 27.29
C ASN A 619 12.68 17.64 26.30
N THR A 620 11.34 17.65 26.29
CA THR A 620 10.53 16.84 25.38
C THR A 620 9.75 17.75 24.42
N GLU A 621 9.44 17.22 23.24
CA GLU A 621 8.67 17.91 22.21
C GLU A 621 7.26 17.31 22.14
N LEU A 622 6.26 18.14 21.84
CA LEU A 622 4.90 17.67 21.64
C LEU A 622 4.83 16.70 20.45
N SER A 623 4.03 15.65 20.59
CA SER A 623 3.76 14.69 19.52
C SER A 623 2.27 14.34 19.45
N THR A 624 1.86 13.89 18.27
CA THR A 624 0.48 13.50 17.96
C THR A 624 0.46 12.07 17.45
N HIS A 625 -0.35 11.22 18.06
CA HIS A 625 -0.62 9.86 17.61
C HIS A 625 -2.08 9.75 17.22
N ILE A 626 -2.36 9.26 16.02
CA ILE A 626 -3.72 9.11 15.51
C ILE A 626 -3.95 7.64 15.18
N LEU A 627 -4.79 6.98 15.96
CA LEU A 627 -5.25 5.62 15.69
C LEU A 627 -6.53 5.67 14.87
N PHE A 628 -6.42 5.31 13.60
CA PHE A 628 -7.56 5.14 12.71
C PHE A 628 -8.15 3.75 12.90
N ASN A 629 -9.48 3.68 13.01
CA ASN A 629 -10.22 2.42 13.09
C ASN A 629 -11.34 2.39 12.05
N CYS A 630 -11.48 1.27 11.35
CA CYS A 630 -12.56 1.10 10.37
C CYS A 630 -13.91 1.05 11.11
N ASP A 631 -14.83 1.94 10.74
CA ASP A 631 -16.26 1.88 11.09
C ASP A 631 -17.09 2.34 9.89
N MET A 632 -17.86 1.42 9.30
CA MET A 632 -18.70 1.70 8.13
C MET A 632 -19.79 2.76 8.39
N ARG A 633 -20.17 2.99 9.66
CA ARG A 633 -21.27 3.90 10.04
C ARG A 633 -20.85 5.36 10.20
N THR A 634 -19.56 5.64 10.29
CA THR A 634 -19.07 6.98 10.68
C THR A 634 -18.78 7.89 9.49
N GLY A 635 -18.88 7.39 8.26
CA GLY A 635 -18.41 8.13 7.09
C GLY A 635 -16.92 8.46 7.21
N ARG A 636 -16.51 9.66 6.78
CA ARG A 636 -15.13 10.15 6.98
C ARG A 636 -14.71 10.28 8.45
N GLY A 637 -15.68 10.40 9.36
CA GLY A 637 -15.43 10.54 10.80
C GLY A 637 -14.78 11.87 11.19
N GLN A 638 -14.41 11.96 12.46
CA GLN A 638 -13.71 13.10 13.06
C GLN A 638 -12.74 12.58 14.12
N PRO A 639 -11.54 13.17 14.28
CA PRO A 639 -10.62 12.76 15.33
C PRO A 639 -11.17 13.09 16.72
N VAL A 640 -10.92 12.19 17.68
CA VAL A 640 -11.33 12.30 19.08
C VAL A 640 -10.11 12.12 19.97
N LEU A 641 -9.76 13.13 20.75
CA LEU A 641 -8.69 13.04 21.75
C LEU A 641 -9.13 12.14 22.91
N ARG A 642 -8.36 11.07 23.16
CA ARG A 642 -8.68 10.02 24.15
C ARG A 642 -7.75 10.00 25.35
N SER A 643 -6.47 10.28 25.15
CA SER A 643 -5.49 10.28 26.23
C SER A 643 -4.32 11.21 25.93
N ILE A 644 -3.60 11.59 26.98
CA ILE A 644 -2.36 12.36 26.92
C ILE A 644 -1.37 11.67 27.87
N GLU A 645 -0.23 11.24 27.34
CA GLU A 645 0.83 10.59 28.13
C GLU A 645 2.16 11.14 27.65
N ASP A 646 3.01 11.60 28.57
CA ASP A 646 4.37 12.09 28.27
C ASP A 646 4.44 13.03 27.04
N CYS A 647 3.54 14.02 27.00
CA CYS A 647 3.43 15.01 25.93
C CYS A 647 3.02 14.46 24.54
N ALA A 648 2.64 13.18 24.48
CA ALA A 648 2.02 12.55 23.32
C ALA A 648 0.49 12.61 23.43
N TYR A 649 -0.14 13.31 22.49
CA TYR A 649 -1.59 13.42 22.38
C TYR A 649 -2.13 12.30 21.50
N ARG A 650 -2.96 11.43 22.07
CA ARG A 650 -3.50 10.26 21.36
C ARG A 650 -4.95 10.47 20.95
N PHE A 651 -5.17 10.46 19.64
CA PHE A 651 -6.46 10.57 19.01
C PHE A 651 -6.92 9.22 18.49
N GLU A 652 -8.21 8.95 18.60
CA GLU A 652 -8.89 7.90 17.85
C GLU A 652 -9.71 8.53 16.72
N TRP A 653 -9.72 7.89 15.56
CA TRP A 653 -10.46 8.36 14.40
C TRP A 653 -11.17 7.19 13.71
N ALA A 654 -12.43 7.00 14.09
CA ALA A 654 -13.33 6.05 13.44
C ALA A 654 -13.72 6.57 12.06
N THR A 655 -13.49 5.80 11.01
CA THR A 655 -13.72 6.22 9.62
C THR A 655 -14.02 5.02 8.73
N ASN A 656 -14.78 5.22 7.66
CA ASN A 656 -15.10 4.16 6.71
C ASN A 656 -14.14 4.08 5.51
N VAL A 657 -13.28 5.09 5.30
CA VAL A 657 -12.52 5.26 4.04
C VAL A 657 -11.59 4.10 3.68
N PHE A 658 -11.18 3.30 4.65
CA PHE A 658 -10.32 2.14 4.44
C PHE A 658 -10.98 0.84 4.92
N CYS A 659 -12.29 0.88 5.18
CA CYS A 659 -13.00 -0.33 5.58
C CYS A 659 -12.96 -1.37 4.45
N PRO A 660 -12.82 -2.66 4.81
CA PRO A 660 -12.86 -3.74 3.83
C PRO A 660 -14.13 -3.69 2.97
N PRO A 661 -14.06 -4.15 1.71
CA PRO A 661 -15.22 -4.28 0.84
C PRO A 661 -16.33 -5.13 1.49
N HIS A 662 -17.58 -4.74 1.25
CA HIS A 662 -18.75 -5.45 1.74
C HIS A 662 -19.58 -6.03 0.59
N GLU A 663 -19.96 -7.31 0.68
CA GLU A 663 -20.87 -7.93 -0.29
C GLU A 663 -22.31 -7.60 0.03
N CYS A 664 -22.87 -6.68 -0.75
CA CYS A 664 -24.28 -6.34 -0.66
C CYS A 664 -25.14 -7.47 -1.26
N THR A 665 -26.29 -7.71 -0.65
CA THR A 665 -27.27 -8.66 -1.19
C THR A 665 -28.14 -7.97 -2.24
N PHE A 666 -28.39 -8.68 -3.35
CA PHE A 666 -29.23 -8.17 -4.44
C PHE A 666 -30.49 -9.04 -4.58
N SER A 667 -31.66 -8.43 -4.46
CA SER A 667 -32.95 -9.10 -4.68
C SER A 667 -33.43 -8.89 -6.12
N ALA A 668 -33.50 -9.96 -6.91
CA ALA A 668 -33.97 -9.90 -8.29
C ALA A 668 -35.45 -9.49 -8.40
N ASP A 669 -36.29 -9.95 -7.48
CA ASP A 669 -37.75 -9.75 -7.52
C ASP A 669 -38.14 -8.29 -7.23
N THR A 670 -37.59 -7.74 -6.14
CA THR A 670 -37.87 -6.37 -5.73
C THR A 670 -36.96 -5.36 -6.41
N CYS A 671 -35.84 -5.83 -6.97
CA CYS A 671 -34.76 -5.02 -7.51
C CYS A 671 -34.15 -4.08 -6.46
N ASP A 672 -33.99 -4.63 -5.24
CA ASP A 672 -33.33 -3.98 -4.12
C ASP A 672 -31.88 -4.42 -4.00
N LEU A 673 -31.00 -3.45 -3.82
CA LEU A 673 -29.67 -3.63 -3.26
C LEU A 673 -29.75 -3.39 -1.75
N VAL A 674 -29.25 -4.33 -0.95
CA VAL A 674 -29.34 -4.28 0.51
C VAL A 674 -27.95 -4.38 1.12
N HIS A 675 -27.60 -3.38 1.92
CA HIS A 675 -26.44 -3.40 2.81
C HIS A 675 -26.92 -3.80 4.20
N ASP A 676 -26.72 -5.05 4.56
CA ASP A 676 -27.21 -5.68 5.78
C ASP A 676 -26.54 -5.11 7.05
N GLU A 677 -25.23 -4.86 7.05
CA GLU A 677 -24.56 -4.27 8.23
C GLU A 677 -25.04 -2.84 8.58
N LEU A 678 -25.42 -2.07 7.56
CA LEU A 678 -25.97 -0.72 7.70
C LEU A 678 -27.51 -0.71 7.81
N GLY A 679 -28.18 -1.83 7.50
CA GLY A 679 -29.63 -1.90 7.40
C GLY A 679 -30.22 -1.00 6.31
N ARG A 680 -29.44 -0.66 5.27
CA ARG A 680 -29.81 0.25 4.19
C ARG A 680 -30.28 -0.51 2.95
N ARG A 681 -31.20 0.09 2.20
CA ARG A 681 -31.72 -0.46 0.94
C ARG A 681 -31.75 0.60 -0.14
N PHE A 682 -31.48 0.19 -1.37
CA PHE A 682 -31.56 1.02 -2.56
C PHE A 682 -32.36 0.29 -3.63
N ASN A 683 -33.48 0.86 -4.06
CA ASN A 683 -34.37 0.25 -5.04
C ASN A 683 -34.14 0.84 -6.44
N PHE A 684 -33.72 0.00 -7.40
CA PHE A 684 -33.46 0.45 -8.77
C PHE A 684 -34.73 0.70 -9.59
N LYS A 685 -35.93 0.29 -9.17
CA LYS A 685 -37.15 0.65 -9.92
C LYS A 685 -37.55 2.11 -9.68
N SER A 686 -37.26 2.62 -8.47
CA SER A 686 -37.52 4.02 -8.08
C SER A 686 -36.33 4.97 -8.26
N ALA A 687 -35.17 4.47 -8.68
CA ALA A 687 -33.97 5.29 -8.81
C ALA A 687 -34.12 6.32 -9.95
N PRO A 688 -33.75 7.59 -9.74
CA PRO A 688 -34.05 8.68 -10.69
C PRO A 688 -33.33 8.54 -12.04
N PHE A 689 -32.21 7.82 -12.08
CA PHE A 689 -31.43 7.57 -13.31
C PHE A 689 -31.85 6.29 -14.04
N THR A 690 -32.88 5.61 -13.55
CA THR A 690 -33.38 4.36 -14.13
C THR A 690 -34.83 4.50 -14.57
N LYS A 691 -35.25 3.63 -15.47
CA LYS A 691 -36.65 3.46 -15.87
C LYS A 691 -37.07 2.03 -15.57
N ASP A 692 -37.75 1.84 -14.44
CA ASP A 692 -38.15 0.51 -13.93
C ASP A 692 -36.95 -0.46 -13.83
N GLY A 693 -35.83 0.03 -13.28
CA GLY A 693 -34.62 -0.77 -13.10
C GLY A 693 -33.76 -0.99 -14.35
N LYS A 694 -34.10 -0.31 -15.45
CA LYS A 694 -33.31 -0.31 -16.69
C LYS A 694 -32.61 1.03 -16.88
N ILE A 695 -31.39 0.96 -17.40
CA ILE A 695 -30.64 2.13 -17.89
C ILE A 695 -30.60 2.11 -19.41
N GLU A 696 -30.46 3.29 -20.01
CA GLU A 696 -30.24 3.44 -21.45
C GLU A 696 -28.82 3.94 -21.71
N ILE A 697 -28.10 3.27 -22.61
CA ILE A 697 -26.73 3.62 -23.00
C ILE A 697 -26.65 3.84 -24.52
N ASP A 698 -25.68 4.62 -24.95
CA ASP A 698 -25.37 4.79 -26.38
C ASP A 698 -24.46 3.66 -26.88
N TYR A 699 -24.86 3.00 -27.96
CA TYR A 699 -24.10 1.94 -28.62
C TYR A 699 -24.34 1.97 -30.14
N ASN A 700 -23.27 2.08 -30.94
CA ASN A 700 -23.33 2.13 -32.41
C ASN A 700 -24.40 3.11 -32.96
N ALA A 701 -24.42 4.34 -32.42
CA ALA A 701 -25.39 5.40 -32.74
C ALA A 701 -26.87 5.05 -32.44
N THR A 702 -27.11 4.00 -31.64
CA THR A 702 -28.44 3.59 -31.15
C THR A 702 -28.48 3.57 -29.63
N LYS A 703 -29.69 3.60 -29.05
CA LYS A 703 -29.88 3.41 -27.61
C LYS A 703 -30.07 1.92 -27.30
N MET A 704 -29.29 1.40 -26.37
CA MET A 704 -29.43 0.05 -25.82
C MET A 704 -29.94 0.12 -24.39
N SER A 705 -30.94 -0.69 -24.06
CA SER A 705 -31.45 -0.81 -22.68
C SER A 705 -30.74 -1.94 -21.96
N VAL A 706 -30.19 -1.64 -20.77
CA VAL A 706 -29.54 -2.63 -19.90
C VAL A 706 -30.37 -2.81 -18.64
N ASN A 707 -30.78 -4.05 -18.38
CA ASN A 707 -31.58 -4.37 -17.21
C ASN A 707 -30.69 -4.72 -16.00
N ILE A 708 -30.74 -3.86 -14.98
CA ILE A 708 -30.02 -4.06 -13.72
C ILE A 708 -30.72 -5.15 -12.91
N CYS A 709 -32.05 -5.19 -12.93
CA CYS A 709 -32.86 -6.17 -12.20
C CYS A 709 -32.71 -7.56 -12.80
N GLY A 710 -32.19 -8.50 -12.03
CA GLY A 710 -32.09 -9.90 -12.44
C GLY A 710 -31.33 -10.73 -11.41
N GLU A 711 -31.25 -12.02 -11.69
CA GLU A 711 -30.46 -12.95 -10.87
C GLU A 711 -28.95 -12.78 -11.14
N HIS A 712 -28.13 -13.40 -10.30
CA HIS A 712 -26.67 -13.46 -10.44
C HIS A 712 -25.98 -12.09 -10.51
N ARG A 713 -26.45 -11.12 -9.71
CA ARG A 713 -25.78 -9.85 -9.49
C ARG A 713 -24.83 -9.97 -8.31
N LYS A 714 -23.56 -9.66 -8.53
CA LYS A 714 -22.58 -9.50 -7.44
C LYS A 714 -22.42 -8.01 -7.18
N ALA A 715 -22.66 -7.58 -5.94
CA ALA A 715 -22.53 -6.18 -5.55
C ALA A 715 -21.53 -6.01 -4.42
N MET A 716 -20.55 -5.11 -4.60
CA MET A 716 -19.42 -4.93 -3.69
C MET A 716 -19.27 -3.44 -3.36
N THR A 717 -19.20 -3.08 -2.08
CA THR A 717 -18.86 -1.71 -1.69
C THR A 717 -17.36 -1.46 -1.86
N ASP A 718 -17.00 -0.24 -2.21
CA ASP A 718 -15.63 0.26 -2.09
C ASP A 718 -15.71 1.62 -1.39
N TYR A 719 -15.45 1.62 -0.09
CA TYR A 719 -15.52 2.83 0.72
C TYR A 719 -14.37 3.80 0.45
N SER A 720 -13.21 3.30 -0.02
CA SER A 720 -12.08 4.15 -0.43
C SER A 720 -12.43 5.05 -1.62
N GLN A 721 -13.42 4.61 -2.40
CA GLN A 721 -13.95 5.34 -3.55
C GLN A 721 -15.40 5.81 -3.34
N ALA A 722 -15.97 5.64 -2.15
CA ALA A 722 -17.35 6.00 -1.82
C ALA A 722 -18.40 5.45 -2.81
N LEU A 723 -18.24 4.19 -3.24
CA LEU A 723 -19.07 3.60 -4.29
C LEU A 723 -19.54 2.18 -4.00
N VAL A 724 -20.47 1.71 -4.84
CA VAL A 724 -20.86 0.31 -4.96
C VAL A 724 -20.69 -0.14 -6.40
N ASN A 725 -19.92 -1.21 -6.60
CA ASN A 725 -19.79 -1.90 -7.87
C ASN A 725 -20.84 -3.00 -7.99
N ILE A 726 -21.46 -3.12 -9.16
CA ILE A 726 -22.38 -4.21 -9.48
C ILE A 726 -21.93 -4.89 -10.76
N PHE A 727 -21.69 -6.19 -10.69
CA PHE A 727 -21.19 -7.00 -11.79
C PHE A 727 -22.22 -8.03 -12.22
N PHE A 728 -22.42 -8.13 -13.54
CA PHE A 728 -23.28 -9.15 -14.12
C PHE A 728 -23.01 -9.36 -15.61
N THR A 729 -23.78 -10.27 -16.21
CA THR A 729 -23.81 -10.50 -17.67
C THR A 729 -25.22 -10.22 -18.17
N HIS A 730 -25.32 -9.53 -19.31
CA HIS A 730 -26.57 -9.11 -19.92
C HIS A 730 -26.69 -9.67 -21.34
N ALA A 731 -27.84 -10.22 -21.71
CA ALA A 731 -28.09 -10.67 -23.07
C ALA A 731 -28.23 -9.47 -24.01
N SER A 732 -27.36 -9.36 -25.01
CA SER A 732 -27.34 -8.28 -25.99
C SER A 732 -27.02 -8.86 -27.38
N PRO A 733 -28.04 -9.25 -28.18
CA PRO A 733 -27.85 -9.94 -29.46
C PRO A 733 -26.99 -9.17 -30.48
N ASN A 734 -26.89 -7.85 -30.33
CA ASN A 734 -26.17 -6.95 -31.23
C ASN A 734 -24.75 -6.60 -30.72
N CYS A 735 -24.28 -7.27 -29.67
CA CYS A 735 -23.01 -6.97 -29.03
C CYS A 735 -22.29 -8.26 -28.61
N GLY A 736 -21.03 -8.42 -29.02
CA GLY A 736 -20.25 -9.63 -28.81
C GLY A 736 -20.61 -10.74 -29.80
N ARG A 737 -19.69 -11.70 -30.03
CA ARG A 737 -19.94 -12.86 -30.91
C ARG A 737 -21.02 -13.81 -30.38
N GLU A 738 -21.23 -13.84 -29.07
CA GLU A 738 -22.20 -14.71 -28.39
C GLU A 738 -23.52 -14.00 -28.03
N GLY A 739 -23.65 -12.71 -28.35
CA GLY A 739 -24.85 -11.93 -28.00
C GLY A 739 -24.98 -11.69 -26.49
N THR A 740 -23.86 -11.58 -25.77
CA THR A 740 -23.79 -11.31 -24.33
C THR A 740 -22.79 -10.20 -24.02
N MET A 741 -23.13 -9.40 -23.02
CA MET A 741 -22.36 -8.25 -22.56
C MET A 741 -21.91 -8.45 -21.11
N ASN A 742 -20.62 -8.24 -20.82
CA ASN A 742 -20.15 -8.12 -19.45
C ASN A 742 -20.46 -6.71 -18.96
N VAL A 743 -21.07 -6.59 -17.78
CA VAL A 743 -21.50 -5.29 -17.25
C VAL A 743 -20.90 -5.07 -15.87
N GLN A 744 -20.24 -3.92 -15.72
CA GLN A 744 -19.85 -3.32 -14.45
C GLN A 744 -20.57 -1.98 -14.31
N ILE A 745 -21.37 -1.84 -13.25
CA ILE A 745 -22.01 -0.59 -12.86
C ILE A 745 -21.28 -0.05 -11.63
N ARG A 746 -20.70 1.15 -11.73
CA ARG A 746 -20.10 1.89 -10.62
C ARG A 746 -21.10 2.95 -10.13
N LEU A 747 -21.69 2.72 -8.96
CA LEU A 747 -22.60 3.66 -8.32
C LEU A 747 -21.82 4.48 -7.29
N ILE A 748 -21.58 5.75 -7.56
CA ILE A 748 -20.66 6.61 -6.79
C ILE A 748 -21.48 7.66 -6.02
N CYS A 749 -21.18 7.82 -4.73
CA CYS A 749 -21.69 8.94 -3.94
C CYS A 749 -21.17 10.28 -4.50
N SER A 750 -22.08 11.17 -4.87
CA SER A 750 -21.77 12.53 -5.34
C SER A 750 -22.90 13.49 -5.00
N ASN A 751 -22.61 14.79 -4.91
CA ASN A 751 -23.65 15.82 -4.76
C ASN A 751 -24.41 16.09 -6.08
N GLN A 752 -23.88 15.63 -7.21
CA GLN A 752 -24.45 15.78 -8.54
C GLN A 752 -24.96 14.44 -9.07
N THR A 753 -25.91 14.50 -9.99
CA THR A 753 -26.38 13.32 -10.72
C THR A 753 -25.87 13.38 -12.15
N GLU A 754 -24.88 12.54 -12.46
CA GLU A 754 -24.30 12.43 -13.80
C GLU A 754 -23.98 10.97 -14.11
N SER A 755 -23.97 10.63 -15.40
CA SER A 755 -23.70 9.27 -15.85
C SER A 755 -22.76 9.27 -17.04
N SER A 756 -21.89 8.28 -17.11
CA SER A 756 -21.07 8.00 -18.29
C SER A 756 -21.05 6.50 -18.56
N SER A 757 -20.81 6.13 -19.82
CA SER A 757 -20.70 4.74 -20.21
C SER A 757 -19.59 4.56 -21.23
N THR A 758 -18.75 3.55 -21.00
CA THR A 758 -17.73 3.10 -21.93
C THR A 758 -18.02 1.66 -22.28
N ILE A 759 -18.05 1.34 -23.56
CA ILE A 759 -18.23 -0.02 -24.05
C ILE A 759 -17.04 -0.41 -24.91
N SER A 760 -16.50 -1.61 -24.66
CA SER A 760 -15.44 -2.15 -25.49
C SER A 760 -15.93 -2.56 -26.87
N SER A 761 -15.00 -2.82 -27.79
CA SER A 761 -15.30 -3.19 -29.18
C SER A 761 -16.34 -4.30 -29.32
N ASP A 762 -16.99 -4.34 -30.49
CA ASP A 762 -18.11 -5.22 -30.85
C ASP A 762 -17.84 -6.72 -30.60
N GLN A 763 -16.58 -7.16 -30.48
CA GLN A 763 -16.26 -8.57 -30.22
C GLN A 763 -16.21 -8.94 -28.73
N GLN A 764 -15.84 -7.99 -27.86
CA GLN A 764 -15.60 -8.25 -26.43
C GLN A 764 -16.76 -7.80 -25.53
N CYS A 765 -17.54 -6.80 -25.97
CA CYS A 765 -18.78 -6.35 -25.33
C CYS A 765 -18.68 -6.20 -23.80
N ASN A 766 -17.74 -5.40 -23.32
CA ASN A 766 -17.54 -5.04 -21.92
C ASN A 766 -18.05 -3.63 -21.67
N LEU A 767 -19.11 -3.50 -20.88
CA LEU A 767 -19.71 -2.23 -20.48
C LEU A 767 -19.25 -1.83 -19.08
N LEU A 768 -18.61 -0.66 -19.01
CA LEU A 768 -18.41 0.10 -17.80
C LEU A 768 -19.41 1.25 -17.76
N TYR A 769 -20.40 1.18 -16.87
CA TYR A 769 -21.35 2.25 -16.64
C TYR A 769 -21.06 2.92 -15.30
N VAL A 770 -20.89 4.24 -15.29
CA VAL A 770 -20.62 5.01 -14.08
C VAL A 770 -21.81 5.93 -13.83
N GLN A 771 -22.36 5.85 -12.62
CA GLN A 771 -23.44 6.71 -12.16
C GLN A 771 -23.01 7.39 -10.87
N ARG A 772 -22.93 8.72 -10.90
CA ARG A 772 -22.78 9.55 -9.70
C ARG A 772 -24.15 10.02 -9.27
N THR A 773 -24.47 9.92 -7.98
CA THR A 773 -25.77 10.39 -7.45
C THR A 773 -25.74 10.55 -5.92
N PRO A 774 -26.50 11.52 -5.35
CA PRO A 774 -26.60 11.71 -3.90
C PRO A 774 -27.21 10.53 -3.15
N SER A 775 -28.09 9.78 -3.82
CA SER A 775 -28.80 8.65 -3.22
C SER A 775 -27.89 7.51 -2.75
N ILE A 776 -26.71 7.38 -3.37
CA ILE A 776 -25.70 6.39 -2.97
C ILE A 776 -24.94 6.83 -1.73
N CYS A 777 -24.80 8.14 -1.48
CA CYS A 777 -24.24 8.63 -0.23
C CYS A 777 -25.08 8.15 0.95
N GLU A 778 -26.41 8.29 0.87
CA GLU A 778 -27.31 7.81 1.92
C GLU A 778 -27.22 6.29 2.10
N PHE A 779 -27.16 5.53 0.99
CA PHE A 779 -27.02 4.08 1.04
C PHE A 779 -25.77 3.62 1.78
N LEU A 780 -24.63 4.30 1.57
CA LEU A 780 -23.35 4.02 2.21
C LEU A 780 -23.18 4.70 3.58
N SER A 781 -24.23 5.35 4.10
CA SER A 781 -24.15 6.18 5.32
C SER A 781 -23.05 7.25 5.28
N LEU A 782 -22.80 7.77 4.08
CA LEU A 782 -21.93 8.91 3.82
C LEU A 782 -22.76 10.19 3.86
N GLY A 783 -22.28 11.22 4.57
CA GLY A 783 -22.78 12.57 4.35
C GLY A 783 -22.48 12.99 2.90
N ALA A 784 -23.36 13.75 2.26
CA ALA A 784 -23.08 14.32 0.93
C ALA A 784 -21.93 15.33 1.05
N THR A 785 -20.68 14.87 1.00
CA THR A 785 -19.51 15.74 1.13
C THR A 785 -19.23 16.49 -0.17
N GLN A 786 -18.78 17.74 -0.03
CA GLN A 786 -18.34 18.67 -1.09
C GLN A 786 -17.15 18.13 -1.89
N GLN A 787 -17.33 17.12 -2.73
CA GLN A 787 -16.24 16.57 -3.54
C GLN A 787 -16.06 17.25 -4.91
N ASP A 788 -16.86 18.26 -5.25
CA ASP A 788 -16.80 18.93 -6.56
C ASP A 788 -16.51 20.44 -6.53
N LEU A 789 -16.05 21.01 -5.41
CA LEU A 789 -15.74 22.45 -5.36
C LEU A 789 -14.28 22.74 -5.68
N VAL A 790 -13.95 22.71 -6.97
CA VAL A 790 -12.96 23.66 -7.53
C VAL A 790 -13.69 24.60 -8.48
N SER A 791 -14.01 25.78 -7.93
CA SER A 791 -14.31 27.07 -8.58
C SER A 791 -15.53 27.20 -9.50
N ASN A 792 -16.62 27.75 -8.94
CA ASN A 792 -17.14 29.03 -9.46
C ASN A 792 -17.87 29.77 -8.32
N GLY A 793 -17.44 30.99 -8.03
CA GLY A 793 -17.91 31.78 -6.90
C GLY A 793 -19.34 32.29 -7.08
N SER A 794 -20.15 32.18 -6.03
CA SER A 794 -21.08 33.24 -5.62
C SER A 794 -21.60 32.97 -4.20
N THR A 795 -21.52 34.02 -3.38
CA THR A 795 -22.07 34.15 -2.03
C THR A 795 -23.58 33.95 -1.99
N SER A 796 -24.08 33.15 -1.04
CA SER A 796 -25.27 33.52 -0.27
C SER A 796 -25.41 32.68 1.01
N SER A 797 -25.49 33.40 2.12
CA SER A 797 -25.80 32.94 3.47
C SER A 797 -27.28 32.58 3.60
N SER A 798 -27.62 31.44 4.20
CA SER A 798 -28.89 31.32 4.92
C SER A 798 -28.81 30.31 6.07
N THR A 799 -29.07 30.85 7.26
CA THR A 799 -29.22 30.19 8.54
C THR A 799 -30.57 29.48 8.60
N SER A 800 -30.63 28.24 9.07
CA SER A 800 -31.90 27.68 9.58
C SER A 800 -31.66 26.68 10.71
N SER A 801 -31.97 27.14 11.92
CA SER A 801 -32.16 26.39 13.15
C SER A 801 -33.41 25.52 13.06
N THR A 802 -33.34 24.24 13.46
CA THR A 802 -34.56 23.51 13.83
C THR A 802 -34.36 22.63 15.06
N THR A 803 -35.28 22.85 15.99
CA THR A 803 -35.42 22.39 17.37
C THR A 803 -35.77 20.90 17.46
N SER A 804 -35.18 20.19 18.41
CA SER A 804 -35.50 18.80 18.74
C SER A 804 -36.73 18.71 19.64
N THR A 805 -37.73 17.93 19.23
CA THR A 805 -38.82 17.46 20.09
C THR A 805 -38.68 15.97 20.36
N THR A 806 -38.66 15.64 21.65
CA THR A 806 -38.61 14.32 22.26
C THR A 806 -39.93 13.57 22.10
N THR A 807 -39.87 12.29 21.73
CA THR A 807 -40.97 11.34 21.97
C THR A 807 -40.43 9.96 22.35
N SER A 808 -41.07 9.42 23.40
CA SER A 808 -40.78 8.25 24.20
C SER A 808 -40.97 6.90 23.50
N SER A 809 -40.13 5.93 23.86
CA SER A 809 -40.20 4.50 23.53
C SER A 809 -41.26 3.74 24.35
N PRO A 810 -41.91 2.70 23.79
CA PRO A 810 -42.60 1.69 24.59
C PRO A 810 -41.80 0.39 24.69
N THR A 811 -41.88 -0.18 25.89
CA THR A 811 -41.27 -1.44 26.36
C THR A 811 -42.02 -2.66 25.82
N THR A 812 -41.31 -3.72 25.40
CA THR A 812 -41.91 -5.03 25.08
C THR A 812 -41.32 -6.16 25.93
N ARG A 813 -42.24 -6.97 26.49
CA ARG A 813 -42.00 -8.15 27.35
C ARG A 813 -41.63 -9.38 26.50
N ALA A 814 -40.72 -10.21 27.03
CA ALA A 814 -40.32 -11.49 26.46
C ALA A 814 -41.32 -12.63 26.76
N SER A 815 -41.43 -13.60 25.83
CA SER A 815 -42.30 -14.78 25.90
C SER A 815 -41.50 -16.08 26.19
N PRO A 816 -42.14 -17.15 26.73
CA PRO A 816 -41.48 -18.26 27.43
C PRO A 816 -40.98 -19.43 26.53
N ALA A 817 -40.32 -19.13 25.41
CA ALA A 817 -39.74 -20.16 24.52
C ALA A 817 -38.22 -20.35 24.66
N ALA A 818 -37.53 -19.52 25.45
CA ALA A 818 -36.07 -19.53 25.57
C ALA A 818 -35.50 -20.55 26.56
N ILE A 819 -36.34 -21.24 27.35
CA ILE A 819 -35.88 -22.07 28.48
C ILE A 819 -35.65 -23.54 28.09
N LEU A 820 -36.30 -24.06 27.04
CA LEU A 820 -36.09 -25.45 26.60
C LEU A 820 -34.83 -25.66 25.75
N GLY A 821 -34.36 -24.63 25.03
CA GLY A 821 -33.15 -24.72 24.19
C GLY A 821 -31.84 -24.78 25.01
N ALA A 822 -31.82 -24.13 26.17
CA ALA A 822 -30.65 -24.10 27.04
C ALA A 822 -30.38 -25.46 27.72
N ILE A 823 -31.42 -26.25 27.99
CA ILE A 823 -31.28 -27.54 28.70
C ILE A 823 -30.69 -28.62 27.77
N LEU A 824 -31.08 -28.63 26.49
CA LEU A 824 -30.57 -29.59 25.50
C LEU A 824 -29.10 -29.36 25.11
N SER A 825 -28.66 -28.09 25.10
CA SER A 825 -27.27 -27.70 24.85
C SER A 825 -26.31 -28.18 25.94
N VAL A 826 -26.72 -28.10 27.21
CA VAL A 826 -25.87 -28.48 28.35
C VAL A 826 -25.70 -30.00 28.42
N THR A 827 -26.74 -30.78 28.12
CA THR A 827 -26.63 -32.25 28.09
C THR A 827 -25.69 -32.76 26.99
N PHE A 828 -25.66 -32.12 25.82
CA PHE A 828 -24.77 -32.50 24.72
C PHE A 828 -23.29 -32.22 25.05
N CYS A 829 -23.00 -31.07 25.67
CA CYS A 829 -21.65 -30.72 26.10
C CYS A 829 -21.10 -31.68 27.18
N VAL A 830 -21.93 -32.14 28.11
CA VAL A 830 -21.50 -33.08 29.16
C VAL A 830 -21.21 -34.47 28.59
N THR A 831 -21.96 -34.92 27.59
CA THR A 831 -21.68 -36.20 26.90
C THR A 831 -20.42 -36.15 26.03
N CYS A 832 -20.13 -35.02 25.37
CA CYS A 832 -18.90 -34.84 24.60
C CYS A 832 -17.64 -34.76 25.48
N LEU A 833 -17.75 -34.17 26.68
CA LEU A 833 -16.65 -34.13 27.65
C LEU A 833 -16.37 -35.50 28.28
N GLY A 834 -17.39 -36.35 28.44
CA GLY A 834 -17.24 -37.73 28.92
C GLY A 834 -16.49 -38.65 27.94
N LEU A 835 -16.67 -38.46 26.64
CA LEU A 835 -16.01 -39.26 25.59
C LEU A 835 -14.53 -38.89 25.39
N LEU A 836 -14.10 -37.70 25.79
CA LEU A 836 -12.71 -37.24 25.72
C LEU A 836 -11.81 -37.80 26.85
N ALA A 837 -12.36 -38.50 27.86
CA ALA A 837 -11.65 -38.88 29.07
C ALA A 837 -11.01 -40.30 29.08
N PHE A 838 -11.09 -41.05 27.97
CA PHE A 838 -10.69 -42.47 27.91
C PHE A 838 -9.42 -42.82 27.10
N SER A 839 -8.51 -41.87 26.85
CA SER A 839 -7.17 -42.20 26.32
C SER A 839 -6.02 -41.87 27.29
N PRO A 840 -5.13 -42.83 27.63
CA PRO A 840 -4.03 -42.61 28.58
C PRO A 840 -3.00 -41.54 28.13
N ALA A 841 -2.82 -41.35 26.83
CA ALA A 841 -1.81 -40.44 26.26
C ALA A 841 -2.18 -38.94 26.34
N ARG A 842 -3.45 -38.58 26.59
CA ARG A 842 -3.88 -37.17 26.72
C ARG A 842 -3.92 -36.65 28.18
N ARG A 843 -3.77 -37.51 29.19
CA ARG A 843 -3.73 -37.11 30.62
C ARG A 843 -2.45 -36.37 31.04
N GLN A 844 -1.35 -36.50 30.30
CA GLN A 844 -0.10 -35.79 30.63
C GLN A 844 -0.01 -34.36 30.09
N ARG A 845 -0.81 -33.97 29.08
CA ARG A 845 -0.84 -32.59 28.57
C ARG A 845 -1.74 -31.65 29.40
N VAL A 846 -2.83 -32.14 29.98
CA VAL A 846 -3.75 -31.33 30.80
C VAL A 846 -3.17 -31.01 32.19
N ARG A 847 -2.31 -31.88 32.75
CA ARG A 847 -1.63 -31.64 34.04
C ARG A 847 -0.56 -30.52 34.02
N ARG A 848 -0.15 -30.04 32.85
CA ARG A 848 0.78 -28.89 32.73
C ARG A 848 0.11 -27.53 32.70
N LEU A 849 -1.21 -27.46 32.45
CA LEU A 849 -1.95 -26.19 32.31
C LEU A 849 -2.49 -25.63 33.64
N PHE A 850 -2.45 -26.38 34.74
CA PHE A 850 -3.04 -25.96 36.04
C PHE A 850 -2.05 -25.85 37.21
N ARG A 851 -0.74 -25.69 36.95
CA ARG A 851 0.23 -25.48 38.05
C ARG A 851 0.48 -23.98 38.28
N ARG A 852 -0.34 -23.37 39.14
CA ARG A 852 0.00 -22.11 39.83
C ARG A 852 1.09 -22.42 40.86
N SER A 853 2.24 -21.75 40.76
CA SER A 853 3.25 -21.70 41.83
C SER A 853 3.18 -20.33 42.49
N ASN A 854 2.67 -20.29 43.73
CA ASN A 854 2.89 -19.20 44.67
C ASN A 854 4.31 -19.32 45.24
N SER A 855 5.07 -18.23 45.25
CA SER A 855 6.23 -18.10 46.14
C SER A 855 6.35 -16.65 46.62
N ALA A 856 6.10 -16.48 47.92
CA ALA A 856 6.36 -15.28 48.71
C ALA A 856 7.81 -15.31 49.23
N VAL A 857 8.48 -14.16 49.27
CA VAL A 857 9.69 -13.89 50.10
C VAL A 857 9.68 -12.39 50.43
N ARG A 858 9.31 -11.98 51.65
CA ARG A 858 10.15 -11.73 52.86
C ARG A 858 11.24 -10.66 52.68
N TYR A 859 11.00 -9.51 53.30
CA TYR A 859 11.99 -8.49 53.64
C TYR A 859 13.09 -9.06 54.54
N SER A 860 14.34 -8.69 54.27
CA SER A 860 15.38 -8.59 55.30
C SER A 860 15.98 -7.18 55.28
N ARG A 861 16.11 -6.61 56.46
CA ARG A 861 16.71 -5.32 56.75
C ARG A 861 18.09 -5.62 57.35
N VAL A 862 19.15 -5.05 56.79
CA VAL A 862 20.42 -4.87 57.51
C VAL A 862 20.88 -3.44 57.28
N GLN A 863 21.12 -2.75 58.39
CA GLN A 863 21.79 -1.47 58.50
C GLN A 863 23.30 -1.69 58.47
N SER A 864 24.04 -0.83 57.77
CA SER A 864 25.23 -0.18 58.33
C SER A 864 25.69 0.95 57.41
N ASN A 865 25.79 2.15 58.00
CA ASN A 865 26.53 3.30 57.48
C ASN A 865 28.02 2.99 57.46
N GLU A 866 28.74 3.52 56.46
CA GLU A 866 30.20 3.81 56.34
C GLU A 866 30.51 3.71 54.82
N GLU A 867 31.00 4.69 54.07
CA GLU A 867 31.56 6.02 54.32
C GLU A 867 31.27 6.90 53.09
N ALA A 868 31.27 8.21 53.32
CA ALA A 868 31.24 9.25 52.31
C ALA A 868 32.67 9.65 51.89
N ASN A 869 32.73 10.32 50.74
CA ASN A 869 33.75 11.29 50.30
C ASN A 869 35.06 10.76 49.68
N LEU A 870 35.19 11.04 48.37
CA LEU A 870 36.33 11.75 47.76
C LEU A 870 35.86 12.29 46.39
N LEU A 871 35.35 13.53 46.37
CA LEU A 871 35.98 14.73 45.73
C LEU A 871 36.18 14.54 44.21
N LEU A 872 35.36 15.13 43.32
CA LEU A 872 35.44 16.53 42.83
C LEU A 872 36.89 17.03 42.66
N GLU A 873 37.41 17.05 41.43
CA GLU A 873 37.57 18.28 40.64
C GLU A 873 38.16 18.05 39.23
N PRO A 874 38.01 19.04 38.32
CA PRO A 874 38.19 18.95 36.88
C PRO A 874 39.53 19.56 36.39
N ASN A 875 39.76 19.53 35.08
CA ASN A 875 40.85 20.16 34.31
C ASN A 875 42.19 19.41 34.28
N GLY A 876 42.51 18.88 33.10
CA GLY A 876 43.85 18.52 32.66
C GLY A 876 43.93 18.73 31.15
N GLU A 877 44.45 19.90 30.75
CA GLU A 877 44.82 20.27 29.39
C GLU A 877 46.35 20.03 29.21
N PHE A 878 46.80 19.87 27.96
CA PHE A 878 48.19 19.71 27.45
C PHE A 878 48.78 18.29 27.60
N THR A 879 49.49 17.67 26.65
CA THR A 879 50.27 18.11 25.46
C THR A 879 50.68 16.87 24.63
N GLU A 880 51.10 17.10 23.37
CA GLU A 880 52.24 16.49 22.59
C GLU A 880 52.79 15.09 22.98
N SER A 881 53.32 14.24 22.12
CA SER A 881 53.60 14.11 20.68
C SER A 881 54.15 12.69 20.47
N ASP A 882 54.37 12.35 19.20
CA ASP A 882 55.35 11.37 18.67
C ASP A 882 54.99 9.87 18.55
N ASP A 883 54.90 9.49 17.27
CA ASP A 883 55.67 8.44 16.58
C ASP A 883 55.59 6.98 17.05
N ASP A 884 55.01 6.12 16.20
CA ASP A 884 55.82 5.27 15.31
C ASP A 884 54.97 4.44 14.32
N MET A 885 55.08 4.84 13.05
CA MET A 885 55.34 4.08 11.81
C MET A 885 55.14 2.55 11.65
N LEU A 886 54.65 2.23 10.43
CA LEU A 886 54.85 1.05 9.54
C LEU A 886 53.98 -0.18 9.80
N LEU A 887 53.21 -0.72 8.84
CA LEU A 887 53.32 -0.86 7.38
C LEU A 887 51.92 -0.90 6.74
#